data_AF-A0A5C1HTY3-F1
#
_entry.id   AF-A0A5C1HTY3-F1
#
_cell.length_a   1.000
_cell.length_b   1.000
_cell.length_c   1.000
_cell.angle_alpha   90.00
_cell.angle_beta   90.00
_cell.angle_gamma   90.00
#
_symmetry.space_group_name_H-M   'P 1'
#
loop_
_entity.id
_entity.type
_entity.pdbx_description
1 polymer ?
#
loop_
_entity_poly.entity_id
_entity_poly.type
_entity_poly.pdbx_seq_one_letter_code
_entity_poly.pdbx_strand_id
1 'polypeptide(L)'
;MIPFTLHITLYDIAFFGAVFISLTLSLFLWIAPKENQSANRWLAILMAIVALWMIRILSADIDLVKYNALWSRLPLRFSLAIGPLIYFYLRQIAQPKYTFRRKDLLHFIPVLPEISFQVFAAIQNVNTGDAIYSKYNTALQLLAFLSVAIYLYLSYTQINEFYQNKKFNGGDRYRNELLWLERSVTVLGMLWLLWIPFTAVDYFYYHHKLSIQLYYPLYLLLLSTIIWIAAKSHLETEIVVTADVAVKSLLPADLKQKGYWLKMEIKEKGYYRDAELSLNSLADKLGLHTHELSRIINTVLKKSFNDFINEYRVREVALKMQNPSYDHITLLGLAYESGFNSQSSFHRIFKQFTGKTPLEYKNHLQKVLPSYNLRGFIQPMPLILNHVNPAGWAHGKLTGSHMIKNYFKIAFRGFWRHKLFTLINIIGLSIGISAFLAIYFIVHYDFTFDKFHKDSDRIYRVVMNMSFQGHKNYSSGVFGPLAGAIKSQATGIEEITPLYALSSHFVYIDKDKNAQKRFKDVDKIALVDQQYFKIFNYVWLAGSSQHALDAPGHVVLTSQQARLYFPLLSYHEMIGKVVTYDTLKITVSGIVETFTQNSDFIFHDFISFSTVTTNKQLADDLQINNWGRISSASEIFIKLAPGAPAPGIVKQINTILKKNNQPQGEQKMPVPIINLALQPLNDIHFNPDYNIFNFSSPASKTTLYGLLASAIFLLLLACINYVNLTTAQAAQRAKEIGILKTLGSSRIQLVIQFLGETFFMTSVAVCISILLAPVILKMFADVISPDIHANILQPDIILFLLILTIVISVLSGFYPAMVLSGFKPVTVLKNQVRGNSNKTRNSRLRKSLTVSQFVVAQFFIMATILVNQQIYYALHKNLGFKKDAILIINTPWETSKTSTNQVLLNEFRSMPQVALVGLGNDPPSADAFNRTRMTYDDGKKQITTEEIVVKSGDENYINIYQIKLLAGRNITEADTGKAIIINNTYAKLLGFTNPHEAVGKQLDWFGGRKVSIIGVVADFNQRSLHSTIYPSIITSGSPIPRPMMTLHVSLKPETAGGHEWKTAITNMGKAWKKAYPDDDFDCHFYDETIAWFYDKEQHTSTLLTWATGISILISCLGLLGLAVYTTNQRTKEIGIRKVFGASVAQIVILLSTELISLILLAFVIVTPIAWYAVNKWMESFADHVAISWWVFVVSGAGMLLTGLFTLSFRTIKAGMANPVKSLRNE
;
A
#
# COMPACT_ATOMS: atom_id res chain seq x y z
N MET A 1 -0.45 -14.29 20.41
CA MET A 1 -0.42 -13.48 19.15
C MET A 1 -1.02 -12.12 19.48
N ILE A 2 -0.34 -11.00 19.24
CA ILE A 2 -0.94 -9.68 19.51
C ILE A 2 -1.77 -9.30 18.27
N PRO A 3 -3.10 -9.12 18.38
CA PRO A 3 -3.93 -8.76 17.25
C PRO A 3 -3.43 -7.46 16.61
N PHE A 4 -3.39 -7.45 15.28
CA PHE A 4 -3.03 -6.28 14.48
C PHE A 4 -4.13 -5.22 14.62
N THR A 5 -4.09 -4.43 15.68
CA THR A 5 -4.79 -3.16 15.71
C THR A 5 -3.84 -2.12 15.15
N LEU A 6 -4.01 -1.76 13.87
CA LEU A 6 -3.46 -0.51 13.35
C LEU A 6 -4.15 0.62 14.14
N HIS A 7 -3.61 0.95 15.31
CA HIS A 7 -3.98 2.11 16.09
C HIS A 7 -3.44 3.32 15.33
N ILE A 8 -4.06 3.66 14.21
CA ILE A 8 -3.78 4.90 13.50
C ILE A 8 -4.38 6.00 14.35
N THR A 9 -3.54 6.61 15.18
CA THR A 9 -3.89 7.82 15.92
C THR A 9 -3.94 9.00 14.96
N LEU A 10 -4.57 10.09 15.39
CA LEU A 10 -4.60 11.33 14.63
C LEU A 10 -3.18 11.87 14.35
N TYR A 11 -2.22 11.54 15.23
CA TYR A 11 -0.80 11.86 15.07
C TYR A 11 -0.14 11.03 13.97
N ASP A 12 -0.49 9.75 13.80
CA ASP A 12 0.05 8.90 12.73
C ASP A 12 -0.37 9.43 11.36
N ILE A 13 -1.63 9.87 11.23
CA ILE A 13 -2.12 10.52 10.01
C ILE A 13 -1.34 11.80 9.74
N ALA A 14 -1.08 12.61 10.77
CA ALA A 14 -0.28 13.83 10.65
C ALA A 14 1.18 13.52 10.25
N PHE A 15 1.78 12.46 10.80
CA PHE A 15 3.11 11.98 10.46
C PHE A 15 3.18 11.45 9.02
N PHE A 16 2.21 10.66 8.58
CA PHE A 16 2.11 10.21 7.19
C PHE A 16 2.01 11.39 6.22
N GLY A 17 1.16 12.37 6.54
CA GLY A 17 1.07 13.62 5.78
C GLY A 17 2.40 14.38 5.75
N ALA A 18 3.04 14.53 6.90
CA ALA A 18 4.35 15.17 7.08
C ALA A 18 5.48 14.52 6.28
N VAL A 19 5.58 13.19 6.32
CA VAL A 19 6.55 12.39 5.57
C VAL A 19 6.33 12.56 4.07
N PHE A 20 5.07 12.47 3.63
CA PHE A 20 4.71 12.68 2.24
C PHE A 20 5.08 14.10 1.78
N ILE A 21 4.74 15.13 2.56
CA ILE A 21 5.11 16.52 2.28
C ILE A 21 6.63 16.68 2.20
N SER A 22 7.37 16.07 3.13
CA SER A 22 8.82 16.21 3.18
C SER A 22 9.52 15.54 1.99
N LEU A 23 9.07 14.34 1.60
CA LEU A 23 9.57 13.65 0.42
C LEU A 23 9.23 14.39 -0.88
N THR A 24 7.99 14.89 -0.99
CA THR A 24 7.58 15.66 -2.18
C THR A 24 8.36 16.97 -2.31
N LEU A 25 8.54 17.72 -1.22
CA LEU A 25 9.31 18.96 -1.20
C LEU A 25 10.80 18.73 -1.44
N SER A 26 11.38 17.68 -0.86
CA SER A 26 12.75 17.26 -1.14
C SER A 26 12.96 17.07 -2.65
N LEU A 27 12.04 16.34 -3.28
CA LEU A 27 12.09 16.08 -4.72
C LEU A 27 11.95 17.36 -5.55
N PHE A 28 11.06 18.28 -5.14
CA PHE A 28 10.88 19.56 -5.81
C PHE A 28 12.11 20.46 -5.72
N LEU A 29 12.71 20.58 -4.53
CA LEU A 29 13.91 21.37 -4.30
C LEU A 29 15.10 20.82 -5.11
N TRP A 30 15.22 19.49 -5.22
CA TRP A 30 16.26 18.84 -6.01
C TRP A 30 16.18 19.18 -7.51
N ILE A 31 14.96 19.40 -8.02
CA ILE A 31 14.66 19.62 -9.44
C ILE A 31 14.53 21.12 -9.79
N ALA A 32 14.62 22.04 -8.82
CA ALA A 32 14.47 23.48 -9.02
C ALA A 32 15.53 24.10 -9.99
N PRO A 33 15.18 25.19 -10.72
CA PRO A 33 16.04 25.83 -11.73
C PRO A 33 17.35 26.43 -11.17
N LYS A 34 18.30 26.73 -12.08
CA LYS A 34 19.74 26.88 -11.82
C LYS A 34 20.18 28.01 -10.86
N GLU A 35 19.41 29.07 -10.69
CA GLU A 35 19.87 30.31 -10.02
C GLU A 35 20.24 30.12 -8.52
N ASN A 36 19.79 29.05 -7.86
CA ASN A 36 20.21 28.64 -6.50
C ASN A 36 20.26 27.11 -6.32
N GLN A 37 20.66 26.39 -7.37
CA GLN A 37 20.56 24.92 -7.41
C GLN A 37 21.40 24.23 -6.32
N SER A 38 22.55 24.80 -5.94
CA SER A 38 23.40 24.26 -4.87
C SER A 38 22.74 24.35 -3.49
N ALA A 39 22.15 25.50 -3.15
CA ALA A 39 21.45 25.70 -1.88
C ALA A 39 20.22 24.78 -1.76
N ASN A 40 19.41 24.71 -2.82
CA ASN A 40 18.21 23.88 -2.84
C ASN A 40 18.52 22.38 -2.70
N ARG A 41 19.67 21.91 -3.19
CA ARG A 41 20.10 20.51 -3.01
C ARG A 41 20.43 20.19 -1.54
N TRP A 42 21.09 21.09 -0.83
CA TRP A 42 21.35 20.91 0.60
C TRP A 42 20.06 20.80 1.41
N LEU A 43 19.10 21.69 1.11
CA LEU A 43 17.79 21.67 1.76
C LEU A 43 16.97 20.43 1.38
N ALA A 44 17.06 19.97 0.12
CA ALA A 44 16.43 18.72 -0.32
C ALA A 44 16.97 17.50 0.43
N ILE A 45 18.29 17.42 0.64
CA ILE A 45 18.94 16.33 1.41
C ILE A 45 18.46 16.38 2.86
N LEU A 46 18.40 17.57 3.47
CA LEU A 46 17.87 17.76 4.82
C LEU A 46 16.43 17.23 4.92
N MET A 47 15.55 17.58 3.98
CA MET A 47 14.17 17.11 3.96
C MET A 47 14.05 15.60 3.79
N ALA A 48 14.87 14.99 2.94
CA ALA A 48 14.89 13.54 2.76
C ALA A 48 15.33 12.83 4.05
N ILE A 49 16.36 13.35 4.72
CA ILE A 49 16.87 12.81 5.98
C ILE A 49 15.81 12.91 7.09
N VAL A 50 15.14 14.06 7.22
CA VAL A 50 14.08 14.24 8.20
C VAL A 50 12.90 13.32 7.90
N ALA A 51 12.51 13.16 6.63
CA ALA A 51 11.45 12.22 6.24
C ALA A 51 11.80 10.77 6.60
N LEU A 52 13.04 10.34 6.34
CA LEU A 52 13.54 9.00 6.69
C LEU A 52 13.55 8.78 8.20
N TRP A 53 13.94 9.80 8.97
CA TRP A 53 13.90 9.76 10.43
C TRP A 53 12.47 9.61 10.97
N MET A 54 11.51 10.29 10.35
CA MET A 54 10.08 10.23 10.73
C MET A 54 9.42 8.91 10.33
N ILE A 55 9.77 8.36 9.16
CA ILE A 55 9.37 7.00 8.76
C ILE A 55 9.83 6.00 9.81
N ARG A 56 11.04 6.15 10.36
CA ARG A 56 11.53 5.28 11.43
C ARG A 56 10.70 5.43 12.70
N ILE A 57 10.41 6.66 13.15
CA ILE A 57 9.60 6.90 14.35
C ILE A 57 8.22 6.26 14.19
N LEU A 58 7.56 6.51 13.06
CA LEU A 58 6.27 5.92 12.72
C LEU A 58 6.35 4.39 12.62
N SER A 59 7.44 3.83 12.08
CA SER A 59 7.63 2.38 12.04
C SER A 59 7.83 1.76 13.43
N ALA A 60 8.39 2.51 14.39
CA ALA A 60 8.54 2.05 15.76
C ALA A 60 7.20 2.09 16.51
N ASP A 61 6.34 3.08 16.23
CA ASP A 61 5.03 3.19 16.88
C ASP A 61 4.00 2.19 16.35
N ILE A 62 4.02 1.94 15.04
CA ILE A 62 3.17 0.91 14.41
C ILE A 62 3.76 -0.51 14.63
N ASP A 63 4.82 -0.64 15.43
CA ASP A 63 5.46 -1.93 15.75
C ASP A 63 5.96 -2.72 14.50
N LEU A 64 6.21 -2.02 13.38
CA LEU A 64 6.67 -2.61 12.11
C LEU A 64 7.98 -3.42 12.23
N VAL A 65 8.74 -3.19 13.29
CA VAL A 65 9.97 -3.92 13.63
C VAL A 65 9.71 -5.38 14.00
N LYS A 66 8.55 -5.71 14.60
CA LYS A 66 8.17 -7.11 14.90
C LYS A 66 8.04 -7.96 13.63
N TYR A 67 7.53 -7.35 12.56
CA TYR A 67 7.17 -8.03 11.32
C TYR A 67 8.33 -8.15 10.32
N ASN A 68 9.22 -7.15 10.29
CA ASN A 68 10.40 -7.22 9.44
C ASN A 68 11.61 -6.61 10.13
N ALA A 69 12.56 -7.48 10.50
CA ALA A 69 13.84 -7.08 11.06
C ALA A 69 14.59 -6.07 10.17
N LEU A 70 14.31 -5.99 8.85
CA LEU A 70 14.84 -4.94 7.96
C LEU A 70 14.57 -3.51 8.45
N TRP A 71 13.43 -3.24 9.09
CA TRP A 71 13.13 -1.92 9.64
C TRP A 71 14.04 -1.56 10.82
N SER A 72 14.46 -2.54 11.62
CA SER A 72 15.51 -2.35 12.63
C SER A 72 16.92 -2.26 12.02
N ARG A 73 17.12 -2.79 10.80
CA ARG A 73 18.41 -2.84 10.09
C ARG A 73 18.70 -1.58 9.26
N LEU A 74 17.67 -0.80 8.89
CA LEU A 74 17.84 0.41 8.07
C LEU A 74 18.41 1.57 8.92
N PRO A 75 19.60 2.11 8.58
CA PRO A 75 20.21 3.21 9.32
C PRO A 75 19.51 4.53 8.96
N LEU A 76 18.33 4.78 9.54
CA LEU A 76 17.51 5.97 9.28
C LEU A 76 17.75 7.10 10.28
N ARG A 77 18.86 7.07 11.03
CA ARG A 77 19.25 8.15 11.97
C ARG A 77 20.46 8.88 11.40
N PHE A 78 20.23 10.07 10.87
CA PHE A 78 21.29 10.98 10.40
C PHE A 78 21.21 12.29 11.18
N SER A 79 21.04 12.19 12.49
CA SER A 79 20.78 13.35 13.35
C SER A 79 21.96 14.32 13.36
N LEU A 80 23.19 13.81 13.25
CA LEU A 80 24.41 14.61 13.17
C LEU A 80 24.60 15.31 11.82
N ALA A 81 23.87 14.90 10.78
CA ALA A 81 23.90 15.56 9.48
C ALA A 81 23.04 16.83 9.43
N ILE A 82 22.03 16.97 10.30
CA ILE A 82 21.05 18.08 10.28
C ILE A 82 21.76 19.44 10.40
N GLY A 83 22.66 19.61 11.37
CA GLY A 83 23.38 20.85 11.61
C GLY A 83 24.22 21.31 10.41
N PRO A 84 25.18 20.50 9.93
CA PRO A 84 25.98 20.82 8.74
C PRO A 84 25.14 21.14 7.50
N LEU A 85 24.03 20.42 7.27
CA LEU A 85 23.14 20.65 6.12
C LEU A 85 22.46 22.03 6.18
N ILE A 86 21.99 22.45 7.35
CA ILE A 86 21.41 23.79 7.55
C ILE A 86 22.49 24.86 7.33
N TYR A 87 23.70 24.65 7.85
CA TYR A 87 24.81 25.59 7.70
C TYR A 87 25.22 25.79 6.24
N PHE A 88 25.40 24.71 5.45
CA PHE A 88 25.78 24.84 4.04
C PHE A 88 24.66 25.41 3.17
N TYR A 89 23.40 25.13 3.52
CA TYR A 89 22.26 25.78 2.88
C TYR A 89 22.32 27.31 3.07
N LEU A 90 22.53 27.78 4.30
CA LEU A 90 22.60 29.20 4.64
C LEU A 90 23.84 29.88 4.08
N ARG A 91 24.99 29.21 4.13
CA ARG A 91 26.25 29.69 3.57
C ARG A 91 26.14 29.92 2.06
N GLN A 92 25.47 29.02 1.35
CA GLN A 92 25.28 29.15 -0.09
C GLN A 92 24.33 30.30 -0.45
N ILE A 93 23.37 30.63 0.41
CA ILE A 93 22.49 31.79 0.26
C ILE A 93 23.23 33.10 0.57
N ALA A 94 23.96 33.16 1.68
CA ALA A 94 24.72 34.34 2.10
C ALA A 94 25.90 34.64 1.14
N GLN A 95 26.51 33.61 0.55
CA GLN A 95 27.64 33.71 -0.37
C GLN A 95 27.40 32.90 -1.66
N PRO A 96 26.67 33.43 -2.66
CA PRO A 96 26.32 32.70 -3.88
C PRO A 96 27.52 32.22 -4.72
N LYS A 97 28.66 32.91 -4.61
CA LYS A 97 29.92 32.56 -5.31
C LYS A 97 30.71 31.44 -4.61
N TYR A 98 30.26 30.98 -3.45
CA TYR A 98 30.93 29.91 -2.72
C TYR A 98 30.86 28.58 -3.49
N THR A 99 32.01 27.94 -3.69
CA THR A 99 32.12 26.59 -4.26
C THR A 99 32.55 25.62 -3.18
N PHE A 100 31.82 24.50 -3.07
CA PHE A 100 32.10 23.46 -2.07
C PHE A 100 33.48 22.83 -2.29
N ARG A 101 34.35 22.87 -1.28
CA ARG A 101 35.74 22.37 -1.34
C ARG A 101 35.86 21.04 -0.60
N ARG A 102 36.89 20.24 -0.92
CA ARG A 102 37.14 18.97 -0.20
C ARG A 102 37.31 19.13 1.31
N LYS A 103 37.82 20.27 1.79
CA LYS A 103 37.94 20.58 3.23
C LYS A 103 36.56 20.74 3.91
N ASP A 104 35.51 21.07 3.17
CA ASP A 104 34.16 21.20 3.71
C ASP A 104 33.55 19.84 4.09
N LEU A 105 34.07 18.73 3.55
CA LEU A 105 33.67 17.38 3.94
C LEU A 105 34.00 17.08 5.41
N LEU A 106 34.97 17.80 6.01
CA LEU A 106 35.33 17.63 7.43
C LEU A 106 34.14 17.90 8.36
N HIS A 107 33.21 18.78 7.97
CA HIS A 107 31.99 19.06 8.74
C HIS A 107 31.04 17.86 8.86
N PHE A 108 31.17 16.85 7.99
CA PHE A 108 30.38 15.61 8.02
C PHE A 108 31.12 14.44 8.67
N ILE A 109 32.37 14.60 9.13
CA ILE A 109 33.09 13.57 9.89
C ILE A 109 32.28 13.06 11.10
N PRO A 110 31.59 13.91 11.89
CA PRO A 110 30.77 13.44 13.01
C PRO A 110 29.64 12.47 12.62
N VAL A 111 29.25 12.42 11.34
CA VAL A 111 28.24 11.48 10.83
C VAL A 111 28.82 10.06 10.68
N LEU A 112 30.14 9.92 10.45
CA LEU A 112 30.78 8.61 10.29
C LEU A 112 30.69 7.74 11.55
N PRO A 113 30.96 8.23 12.77
CA PRO A 113 30.68 7.50 14.00
C PRO A 113 29.21 7.04 14.11
N GLU A 114 28.24 7.90 13.77
CA GLU A 114 26.81 7.57 13.83
C GLU A 114 26.45 6.41 12.87
N ILE A 115 26.99 6.45 11.65
CA ILE A 115 26.82 5.37 10.68
C ILE A 115 27.54 4.09 11.14
N SER A 116 28.77 4.19 11.61
CA SER A 116 29.56 3.05 12.10
C SER A 116 28.90 2.36 13.30
N PHE A 117 28.38 3.12 14.26
CA PHE A 117 27.62 2.56 15.39
C PHE A 117 26.30 1.91 14.95
N GLN A 118 25.62 2.47 13.95
CA GLN A 118 24.39 1.87 13.42
C GLN A 118 24.67 0.57 12.65
N VAL A 119 25.72 0.54 11.83
CA VAL A 119 26.15 -0.65 11.10
C VAL A 119 26.63 -1.72 12.09
N PHE A 120 27.42 -1.34 13.10
CA PHE A 120 27.88 -2.26 14.13
C PHE A 120 26.72 -2.84 14.96
N ALA A 121 25.76 -2.02 15.35
CA ALA A 121 24.54 -2.48 16.02
C ALA A 121 23.70 -3.40 15.13
N ALA A 122 23.57 -3.09 13.84
CA ALA A 122 22.87 -3.95 12.89
C ALA A 122 23.57 -5.31 12.71
N ILE A 123 24.91 -5.35 12.76
CA ILE A 123 25.71 -6.58 12.67
C ILE A 123 25.65 -7.39 13.98
N GLN A 124 25.76 -6.76 15.17
CA GLN A 124 25.71 -7.50 16.44
C GLN A 124 24.32 -8.04 16.78
N ASN A 125 23.25 -7.34 16.38
CA ASN A 125 21.88 -7.81 16.54
C ASN A 125 21.64 -9.13 15.77
N VAL A 126 22.43 -9.41 14.72
CA VAL A 126 22.42 -10.71 14.01
C VAL A 126 23.03 -11.85 14.85
N ASN A 127 23.97 -11.54 15.74
CA ASN A 127 24.74 -12.56 16.46
C ASN A 127 24.27 -12.84 17.89
N THR A 128 23.63 -11.88 18.57
CA THR A 128 23.40 -11.97 20.04
C THR A 128 21.96 -11.74 20.48
N GLY A 129 21.06 -11.26 19.61
CA GLY A 129 19.66 -11.00 19.96
C GLY A 129 19.40 -9.91 21.00
N ASP A 130 20.46 -9.33 21.61
CA ASP A 130 20.36 -8.29 22.62
C ASP A 130 20.60 -6.88 22.07
N ALA A 131 19.75 -5.94 22.48
CA ALA A 131 19.80 -4.54 22.09
C ALA A 131 20.89 -3.75 22.86
N ILE A 132 22.18 -4.04 22.61
CA ILE A 132 23.32 -3.26 23.14
C ILE A 132 23.26 -1.77 22.72
N TYR A 133 22.44 -1.45 21.71
CA TYR A 133 22.21 -0.09 21.21
C TYR A 133 21.68 0.88 22.26
N SER A 134 20.94 0.43 23.29
CA SER A 134 20.39 1.32 24.33
C SER A 134 21.48 2.04 25.13
N LYS A 135 22.64 1.40 25.33
CA LYS A 135 23.74 1.91 26.17
C LYS A 135 24.51 3.08 25.54
N TYR A 136 24.52 3.18 24.21
CA TYR A 136 25.25 4.23 23.47
C TYR A 136 24.33 5.31 22.87
N ASN A 137 23.01 5.12 22.94
CA ASN A 137 22.01 6.04 22.40
C ASN A 137 22.08 7.44 23.05
N THR A 138 22.29 7.51 24.37
CA THR A 138 22.36 8.77 25.11
C THR A 138 23.55 9.64 24.69
N ALA A 139 24.71 9.02 24.46
CA ALA A 139 25.91 9.74 23.99
C ALA A 139 25.75 10.28 22.56
N LEU A 140 25.13 9.49 21.67
CA LEU A 140 24.83 9.89 20.30
C LEU A 140 23.80 11.02 20.22
N GLN A 141 22.76 10.97 21.04
CA GLN A 141 21.77 12.04 21.15
C GLN A 141 22.40 13.35 21.65
N LEU A 142 23.30 13.27 22.63
CA LEU A 142 23.99 14.44 23.18
C LEU A 142 24.97 15.05 22.16
N LEU A 143 25.69 14.22 21.40
CA LEU A 143 26.51 14.65 20.26
C LEU A 143 25.69 15.31 19.15
N ALA A 144 24.53 14.73 18.79
CA ALA A 144 23.63 15.29 17.79
C ALA A 144 23.07 16.65 18.25
N PHE A 145 22.71 16.76 19.53
CA PHE A 145 22.26 18.01 20.14
C PHE A 145 23.32 19.10 20.06
N LEU A 146 24.56 18.81 20.49
CA LEU A 146 25.69 19.74 20.42
C LEU A 146 25.99 20.15 18.97
N SER A 147 26.01 19.21 18.04
CA SER A 147 26.25 19.49 16.62
C SER A 147 25.22 20.48 16.06
N VAL A 148 23.93 20.19 16.22
CA VAL A 148 22.86 21.06 15.70
C VAL A 148 22.91 22.44 16.36
N ALA A 149 23.14 22.52 17.67
CA ALA A 149 23.26 23.80 18.37
C ALA A 149 24.44 24.65 17.86
N ILE A 150 25.62 24.06 17.70
CA ILE A 150 26.82 24.76 17.18
C ILE A 150 26.57 25.27 15.77
N TYR A 151 26.02 24.45 14.87
CA TYR A 151 25.80 24.85 13.49
C TYR A 151 24.65 25.87 13.34
N LEU A 152 23.63 25.85 14.20
CA LEU A 152 22.61 26.90 14.25
C LEU A 152 23.19 28.25 14.71
N TYR A 153 24.08 28.23 15.71
CA TYR A 153 24.80 29.43 16.13
C TYR A 153 25.69 29.98 15.01
N LEU A 154 26.51 29.13 14.38
CA LEU A 154 27.36 29.52 13.25
C LEU A 154 26.56 30.12 12.09
N SER A 155 25.40 29.50 11.81
CA SER A 155 24.44 29.96 10.81
C SER A 155 23.88 31.35 11.14
N TYR A 156 23.54 31.61 12.40
CA TYR A 156 23.08 32.91 12.88
C TYR A 156 24.17 33.99 12.72
N THR A 157 25.41 33.69 13.12
CA THR A 157 26.55 34.61 12.93
C THR A 157 26.80 34.94 11.46
N GLN A 158 26.68 33.97 10.54
CA GLN A 158 26.84 34.24 9.11
C GLN A 158 25.79 35.20 8.55
N ILE A 159 24.54 35.09 9.00
CA ILE A 159 23.47 36.01 8.59
C ILE A 159 23.81 37.42 9.11
N ASN A 160 24.32 37.54 10.33
CA ASN A 160 24.70 38.83 10.91
C ASN A 160 25.91 39.45 10.17
N GLU A 161 26.94 38.66 9.84
CA GLU A 161 28.08 39.09 9.02
C GLU A 161 27.66 39.54 7.61
N PHE A 162 26.68 38.87 7.00
CA PHE A 162 26.13 39.28 5.72
C PHE A 162 25.54 40.70 5.78
N TYR A 163 24.81 41.02 6.86
CA TYR A 163 24.26 42.36 7.06
C TYR A 163 25.33 43.41 7.38
N GLN A 164 26.40 43.05 8.10
CA GLN A 164 27.48 43.99 8.43
C GLN A 164 28.39 44.33 7.24
N ASN A 165 28.58 43.41 6.29
CA ASN A 165 29.52 43.57 5.18
C ASN A 165 28.99 44.36 3.96
N LYS A 166 27.70 44.73 3.91
CA LYS A 166 27.15 45.57 2.83
C LYS A 166 26.99 47.03 3.26
N LYS A 167 27.66 47.96 2.57
CA LYS A 167 27.41 49.41 2.70
C LYS A 167 26.12 49.76 1.97
N PHE A 168 25.06 50.03 2.72
CA PHE A 168 23.74 50.37 2.20
C PHE A 168 23.67 51.85 1.78
N ASN A 169 23.39 52.12 0.51
CA ASN A 169 23.07 53.46 0.00
C ASN A 169 21.56 53.59 -0.22
N GLY A 170 20.99 54.72 0.21
CA GLY A 170 19.56 54.94 0.45
C GLY A 170 18.61 54.46 -0.65
N GLY A 171 17.80 53.45 -0.30
CA GLY A 171 16.66 52.96 -1.08
C GLY A 171 16.39 51.45 -0.89
N ASP A 172 16.35 50.94 0.34
CA ASP A 172 16.50 49.50 0.58
C ASP A 172 15.21 48.67 0.52
N ARG A 173 15.07 47.91 -0.57
CA ARG A 173 14.31 46.63 -0.59
C ARG A 173 15.11 45.47 0.02
N TYR A 174 16.44 45.60 0.11
CA TYR A 174 17.37 44.54 0.50
C TYR A 174 17.54 44.35 2.02
N ARG A 175 17.09 45.32 2.82
CA ARG A 175 17.20 45.29 4.31
C ARG A 175 16.35 44.17 4.95
N ASN A 176 15.40 43.61 4.21
CA ASN A 176 14.44 42.61 4.71
C ASN A 176 14.58 41.21 4.08
N GLU A 177 15.54 40.97 3.19
CA GLU A 177 15.60 39.72 2.40
C GLU A 177 15.91 38.46 3.24
N LEU A 178 16.81 38.53 4.22
CA LEU A 178 17.18 37.37 5.04
C LEU A 178 16.52 37.37 6.44
N LEU A 179 15.72 38.39 6.78
CA LEU A 179 15.07 38.50 8.10
C LEU A 179 14.16 37.30 8.39
N TRP A 180 13.51 36.76 7.37
CA TRP A 180 12.69 35.57 7.57
C TRP A 180 13.52 34.34 7.91
N LEU A 181 14.70 34.23 7.31
CA LEU A 181 15.62 33.11 7.46
C LEU A 181 16.26 33.17 8.84
N GLU A 182 16.62 34.37 9.29
CA GLU A 182 17.04 34.67 10.66
C GLU A 182 15.97 34.23 11.68
N ARG A 183 14.72 34.66 11.49
CA ARG A 183 13.59 34.24 12.34
C ARG A 183 13.38 32.73 12.29
N SER A 184 13.52 32.09 11.13
CA SER A 184 13.39 30.64 10.97
C SER A 184 14.42 29.89 11.80
N VAL A 185 15.69 30.29 11.69
CA VAL A 185 16.82 29.68 12.39
C VAL A 185 16.69 29.91 13.89
N THR A 186 16.22 31.09 14.30
CA THR A 186 15.95 31.42 15.71
C THR A 186 14.84 30.54 16.29
N VAL A 187 13.72 30.39 15.59
CA VAL A 187 12.62 29.49 15.99
C VAL A 187 13.11 28.03 16.04
N LEU A 188 13.90 27.60 15.05
CA LEU A 188 14.47 26.26 15.04
C LEU A 188 15.39 26.02 16.25
N GLY A 189 16.19 27.04 16.63
CA GLY A 189 17.02 27.02 17.84
C GLY A 189 16.20 26.95 19.13
N MET A 190 15.12 27.74 19.25
CA MET A 190 14.21 27.68 20.40
C MET A 190 13.51 26.31 20.52
N LEU A 191 13.04 25.75 19.40
CA LEU A 191 12.47 24.40 19.35
C LEU A 191 13.50 23.32 19.71
N TRP A 192 14.75 23.50 19.31
CA TRP A 192 15.83 22.59 19.69
C TRP A 192 16.12 22.67 21.20
N LEU A 193 16.06 23.85 21.82
CA LEU A 193 16.20 24.00 23.28
C LEU A 193 15.05 23.34 24.07
N LEU A 194 13.84 23.30 23.52
CA LEU A 194 12.69 22.60 24.11
C LEU A 194 12.89 21.08 24.23
N TRP A 195 13.89 20.49 23.56
CA TRP A 195 14.26 19.09 23.80
C TRP A 195 14.88 18.85 25.17
N ILE A 196 15.57 19.84 25.77
CA ILE A 196 16.26 19.71 27.07
C ILE A 196 15.32 19.33 28.22
N PRO A 197 14.18 20.03 28.44
CA PRO A 197 13.27 19.64 29.52
C PRO A 197 12.63 18.27 29.27
N PHE A 198 12.32 17.91 28.02
CA PHE A 198 11.78 16.59 27.69
C PHE A 198 12.77 15.46 27.96
N THR A 199 14.03 15.63 27.55
CA THR A 199 15.09 14.64 27.82
C THR A 199 15.45 14.59 29.31
N ALA A 200 15.39 15.71 30.02
CA ALA A 200 15.57 15.74 31.48
C ALA A 200 14.46 14.97 32.21
N VAL A 201 13.19 15.14 31.80
CA VAL A 201 12.07 14.38 32.38
C VAL A 201 12.21 12.88 32.07
N ASP A 202 12.59 12.51 30.85
CA ASP A 202 12.82 11.11 30.47
C ASP A 202 13.96 10.47 31.27
N TYR A 203 15.05 11.21 31.48
CA TYR A 203 16.22 10.74 32.21
C TYR A 203 15.98 10.66 33.73
N PHE A 204 15.50 11.75 34.35
CA PHE A 204 15.39 11.87 35.81
C PHE A 204 14.10 11.26 36.40
N TYR A 205 12.97 11.30 35.67
CA TYR A 205 11.70 10.79 36.18
C TYR A 205 11.39 9.39 35.67
N TYR A 206 11.56 9.14 34.36
CA TYR A 206 11.10 7.91 33.73
C TYR A 206 12.20 6.87 33.48
N HIS A 207 13.44 7.14 33.90
CA HIS A 207 14.57 6.22 33.75
C HIS A 207 14.71 5.67 32.31
N HIS A 208 14.59 6.54 31.29
CA HIS A 208 14.64 6.20 29.86
C HIS A 208 13.44 5.36 29.34
N LYS A 209 12.26 5.49 29.98
CA LYS A 209 11.02 4.81 29.57
C LYS A 209 9.88 5.77 29.20
N LEU A 210 10.17 7.02 28.82
CA LEU A 210 9.11 7.91 28.35
C LEU A 210 8.54 7.39 27.02
N SER A 211 7.21 7.32 26.91
CA SER A 211 6.55 6.88 25.67
C SER A 211 6.87 7.83 24.51
N ILE A 212 7.20 7.27 23.34
CA ILE A 212 7.52 8.02 22.11
C ILE A 212 6.42 9.04 21.74
N GLN A 213 5.17 8.74 22.07
CA GLN A 213 4.00 9.58 21.82
C GLN A 213 4.10 10.98 22.46
N LEU A 214 4.79 11.14 23.60
CA LEU A 214 4.97 12.46 24.24
C LEU A 214 5.84 13.40 23.39
N TYR A 215 6.73 12.84 22.56
CA TYR A 215 7.64 13.62 21.71
C TYR A 215 6.99 14.04 20.37
N TYR A 216 5.80 13.54 20.03
CA TYR A 216 5.13 13.81 18.76
C TYR A 216 4.89 15.29 18.44
N PRO A 217 4.41 16.13 19.38
CA PRO A 217 4.24 17.55 19.11
C PRO A 217 5.56 18.23 18.75
N LEU A 218 6.65 17.82 19.39
CA LEU A 218 8.00 18.36 19.18
C LEU A 218 8.54 18.00 17.80
N TYR A 219 8.38 16.74 17.37
CA TYR A 219 8.73 16.28 16.02
C TYR A 219 7.91 16.98 14.93
N LEU A 220 6.59 17.11 15.13
CA LEU A 220 5.71 17.80 14.19
C LEU A 220 6.02 19.29 14.09
N LEU A 221 6.31 19.96 15.21
CA LEU A 221 6.73 21.37 15.21
C LEU A 221 8.06 21.55 14.47
N LEU A 222 9.04 20.70 14.76
CA LEU A 222 10.33 20.70 14.08
C LEU A 222 10.16 20.58 12.57
N LEU A 223 9.40 19.58 12.15
CA LEU A 223 9.15 19.30 10.76
C LEU A 223 8.35 20.42 10.10
N SER A 224 7.35 21.00 10.79
CA SER A 224 6.58 22.14 10.27
C SER A 224 7.49 23.33 9.96
N THR A 225 8.51 23.58 10.79
CA THR A 225 9.47 24.67 10.56
C THR A 225 10.44 24.36 9.42
N ILE A 226 10.94 23.13 9.29
CA ILE A 226 11.79 22.72 8.16
C ILE A 226 11.01 22.74 6.85
N ILE A 227 9.76 22.26 6.86
CA ILE A 227 8.82 22.36 5.73
C ILE A 227 8.57 23.83 5.40
N TRP A 228 8.42 24.70 6.39
CA TRP A 228 8.24 26.13 6.16
C TRP A 228 9.48 26.77 5.53
N ILE A 229 10.69 26.42 5.98
CA ILE A 229 11.96 26.87 5.37
C ILE A 229 12.08 26.37 3.93
N ALA A 230 11.80 25.09 3.70
CA ALA A 230 11.78 24.49 2.36
C ALA A 230 10.76 25.15 1.44
N ALA A 231 9.56 25.40 1.96
CA ALA A 231 8.51 26.05 1.22
C ALA A 231 8.90 27.48 0.86
N LYS A 232 9.29 28.27 1.86
CA LYS A 232 9.58 29.68 1.69
C LYS A 232 10.84 29.94 0.87
N SER A 233 11.88 29.11 0.98
CA SER A 233 13.04 29.20 0.10
C SER A 233 12.69 28.92 -1.36
N HIS A 234 11.82 27.94 -1.63
CA HIS A 234 11.35 27.64 -2.97
C HIS A 234 10.39 28.71 -3.52
N LEU A 235 9.77 29.51 -2.64
CA LEU A 235 8.85 30.60 -2.98
C LEU A 235 9.58 31.90 -3.29
N GLU A 236 10.62 32.27 -2.54
CA GLU A 236 11.31 33.57 -2.65
C GLU A 236 12.49 33.59 -3.63
N THR A 237 13.03 32.43 -4.02
CA THR A 237 14.22 32.31 -4.91
C THR A 237 14.09 32.88 -6.33
N GLU A 238 12.95 33.47 -6.71
CA GLU A 238 12.78 34.14 -8.00
C GLU A 238 12.88 35.68 -7.95
N ILE A 239 13.21 36.31 -6.80
CA ILE A 239 13.27 37.78 -6.70
C ILE A 239 14.72 38.25 -6.43
N VAL A 240 15.38 38.65 -7.52
CA VAL A 240 16.48 39.64 -7.67
C VAL A 240 17.89 39.30 -7.13
N VAL A 241 18.84 39.14 -8.06
CA VAL A 241 20.10 39.92 -8.08
C VAL A 241 20.38 40.32 -9.53
N THR A 242 19.88 41.47 -9.97
CA THR A 242 20.57 42.18 -11.07
C THR A 242 21.88 42.66 -10.49
N ALA A 243 23.00 42.17 -11.03
CA ALA A 243 24.32 42.64 -10.67
C ALA A 243 24.37 44.18 -10.73
N ASP A 244 25.03 44.80 -9.76
CA ASP A 244 25.38 46.22 -9.78
C ASP A 244 26.08 46.54 -11.11
N VAL A 245 25.32 47.07 -12.07
CA VAL A 245 25.89 47.95 -13.08
C VAL A 245 26.04 49.27 -12.35
N ALA A 246 27.19 49.45 -11.69
CA ALA A 246 27.64 50.77 -11.32
C ALA A 246 27.78 51.56 -12.62
N VAL A 247 26.75 52.34 -12.97
CA VAL A 247 26.81 53.31 -14.05
C VAL A 247 27.79 54.37 -13.58
N LYS A 248 29.06 54.19 -13.93
CA LYS A 248 30.10 55.21 -13.76
C LYS A 248 29.60 56.44 -14.52
N SER A 249 29.26 57.51 -13.81
CA SER A 249 28.86 58.76 -14.46
C SER A 249 30.04 59.26 -15.29
N LEU A 250 29.90 59.23 -16.62
CA LEU A 250 30.90 59.76 -17.55
C LEU A 250 31.17 61.24 -17.22
N LEU A 251 32.45 61.61 -17.15
CA LEU A 251 32.89 62.99 -16.94
C LEU A 251 32.39 63.90 -18.08
N PRO A 252 32.21 65.22 -17.87
CA PRO A 252 31.69 66.15 -18.88
C PRO A 252 32.47 66.16 -20.21
N ALA A 253 33.76 65.79 -20.18
CA ALA A 253 34.62 65.71 -21.37
C ALA A 253 34.28 64.51 -22.29
N ASP A 254 33.99 63.34 -21.70
CA ASP A 254 33.65 62.12 -22.45
C ASP A 254 32.29 62.24 -23.16
N LEU A 255 31.35 62.96 -22.54
CA LEU A 255 30.03 63.23 -23.14
C LEU A 255 30.16 64.09 -24.41
N LYS A 256 31.05 65.08 -24.44
CA LYS A 256 31.30 65.88 -25.65
C LYS A 256 31.85 65.03 -26.80
N GLN A 257 32.82 64.15 -26.53
CA GLN A 257 33.35 63.23 -27.55
C GLN A 257 32.28 62.28 -28.09
N LYS A 258 31.45 61.70 -27.20
CA LYS A 258 30.32 60.85 -27.61
C LYS A 258 29.26 61.61 -28.42
N GLY A 259 29.03 62.90 -28.14
CA GLY A 259 28.13 63.73 -28.95
C GLY A 259 28.63 63.98 -30.37
N TYR A 260 29.95 64.16 -30.56
CA TYR A 260 30.55 64.26 -31.90
C TYR A 260 30.51 62.91 -32.64
N TRP A 261 30.86 61.82 -31.95
CA TRP A 261 30.74 60.47 -32.51
C TRP A 261 29.30 60.18 -32.96
N LEU A 262 28.30 60.50 -32.14
CA LEU A 262 26.89 60.28 -32.48
C LEU A 262 26.48 61.04 -33.76
N LYS A 263 26.95 62.28 -33.93
CA LYS A 263 26.69 63.06 -35.16
C LYS A 263 27.31 62.44 -36.41
N MET A 264 28.52 61.87 -36.28
CA MET A 264 29.22 61.18 -37.37
C MET A 264 28.51 59.87 -37.72
N GLU A 265 28.23 59.05 -36.71
CA GLU A 265 27.62 57.72 -36.87
C GLU A 265 26.24 57.79 -37.53
N ILE A 266 25.40 58.75 -37.13
CA ILE A 266 24.09 58.98 -37.76
C ILE A 266 24.22 59.42 -39.21
N LYS A 267 25.23 60.24 -39.53
CA LYS A 267 25.46 60.73 -40.89
C LYS A 267 25.99 59.61 -41.80
N GLU A 268 26.97 58.84 -41.34
CA GLU A 268 27.61 57.77 -42.13
C GLU A 268 26.67 56.59 -42.37
N LYS A 269 25.97 56.13 -41.33
CA LYS A 269 25.08 54.97 -41.44
C LYS A 269 23.67 55.30 -41.91
N GLY A 270 23.35 56.60 -42.08
CA GLY A 270 22.07 57.04 -42.63
C GLY A 270 20.86 56.65 -41.79
N TYR A 271 21.01 56.43 -40.48
CA TYR A 271 19.94 55.91 -39.62
C TYR A 271 18.67 56.76 -39.63
N TYR A 272 18.79 58.07 -39.89
CA TYR A 272 17.67 58.99 -39.97
C TYR A 272 16.70 58.71 -41.13
N ARG A 273 17.08 57.91 -42.14
CA ARG A 273 16.21 57.50 -43.26
C ARG A 273 15.14 56.48 -42.84
N ASP A 274 15.31 55.80 -41.72
CA ASP A 274 14.31 54.87 -41.19
C ASP A 274 13.11 55.65 -40.63
N ALA A 275 11.94 55.49 -41.24
CA ALA A 275 10.73 56.23 -40.89
C ALA A 275 10.13 55.84 -39.52
N GLU A 276 10.44 54.62 -39.03
CA GLU A 276 9.97 54.11 -37.73
C GLU A 276 11.03 54.26 -36.63
N LEU A 277 12.13 54.97 -36.91
CA LEU A 277 13.21 55.16 -35.95
C LEU A 277 12.73 55.85 -34.66
N SER A 278 12.75 55.08 -33.58
CA SER A 278 12.55 55.54 -32.21
C SER A 278 13.87 55.61 -31.45
N LEU A 279 13.88 56.35 -30.34
CA LEU A 279 15.04 56.45 -29.45
C LEU A 279 15.53 55.07 -28.98
N ASN A 280 14.62 54.13 -28.68
CA ASN A 280 14.96 52.76 -28.30
C ASN A 280 15.63 52.00 -29.45
N SER A 281 15.03 52.05 -30.65
CA SER A 281 15.59 51.36 -31.82
C SER A 281 16.95 51.92 -32.24
N LEU A 282 17.18 53.23 -32.06
CA LEU A 282 18.48 53.83 -32.33
C LEU A 282 19.51 53.43 -31.27
N ALA A 283 19.10 53.36 -30.00
CA ALA A 283 19.97 52.89 -28.92
C ALA A 283 20.42 51.44 -29.16
N ASP A 284 19.50 50.56 -29.56
CA ASP A 284 19.81 49.18 -29.92
C ASP A 284 20.76 49.09 -31.13
N LYS A 285 20.51 49.86 -32.20
CA LYS A 285 21.38 49.92 -33.39
C LYS A 285 22.79 50.47 -33.08
N LEU A 286 22.94 51.27 -32.03
CA LEU A 286 24.21 51.85 -31.59
C LEU A 286 24.89 51.04 -30.47
N GLY A 287 24.25 49.98 -29.97
CA GLY A 287 24.74 49.22 -28.82
C GLY A 287 24.80 50.03 -27.52
N LEU A 288 23.91 51.02 -27.37
CA LEU A 288 23.83 51.92 -26.20
C LEU A 288 22.54 51.69 -25.42
N HIS A 289 22.54 52.04 -24.14
CA HIS A 289 21.28 52.12 -23.38
C HIS A 289 20.47 53.36 -23.77
N THR A 290 19.14 53.24 -23.88
CA THR A 290 18.23 54.35 -24.24
C THR A 290 18.44 55.60 -23.37
N HIS A 291 18.63 55.42 -22.06
CA HIS A 291 18.89 56.53 -21.14
C HIS A 291 20.23 57.22 -21.41
N GLU A 292 21.27 56.48 -21.80
CA GLU A 292 22.56 57.06 -22.17
C GLU A 292 22.46 57.86 -23.46
N LEU A 293 21.81 57.31 -24.48
CA LEU A 293 21.59 58.01 -25.76
C LEU A 293 20.75 59.28 -25.57
N SER A 294 19.66 59.20 -24.79
CA SER A 294 18.84 60.35 -24.43
C SER A 294 19.66 61.43 -23.73
N ARG A 295 20.50 61.04 -22.78
CA ARG A 295 21.37 61.95 -22.03
C ARG A 295 22.38 62.61 -22.95
N ILE A 296 23.02 61.89 -23.88
CA ILE A 296 23.97 62.45 -24.85
C ILE A 296 23.26 63.51 -25.72
N ILE A 297 22.09 63.20 -26.29
CA ILE A 297 21.36 64.12 -27.16
C ILE A 297 20.90 65.37 -26.39
N ASN A 298 20.30 65.20 -25.22
CA ASN A 298 19.75 66.32 -24.44
C ASN A 298 20.84 67.19 -23.82
N THR A 299 21.93 66.61 -23.30
CA THR A 299 22.95 67.38 -22.57
C THR A 299 24.03 67.98 -23.48
N VAL A 300 24.45 67.24 -24.51
CA VAL A 300 25.56 67.66 -25.39
C VAL A 300 25.04 68.44 -26.59
N LEU A 301 23.95 67.96 -27.20
CA LEU A 301 23.39 68.57 -28.40
C LEU A 301 22.29 69.59 -28.09
N LYS A 302 21.79 69.62 -26.85
CA LYS A 302 20.69 70.50 -26.39
C LYS A 302 19.45 70.42 -27.30
N LYS A 303 19.12 69.22 -27.78
CA LYS A 303 17.99 68.93 -28.68
C LYS A 303 17.16 67.78 -28.15
N SER A 304 15.90 67.67 -28.57
CA SER A 304 15.15 66.41 -28.41
C SER A 304 15.61 65.37 -29.43
N PHE A 305 15.33 64.09 -29.20
CA PHE A 305 15.61 63.03 -30.18
C PHE A 305 14.98 63.33 -31.55
N ASN A 306 13.72 63.78 -31.55
CA ASN A 306 13.01 64.10 -32.78
C ASN A 306 13.66 65.28 -33.49
N ASP A 307 14.01 66.37 -32.79
CA ASP A 307 14.66 67.53 -33.41
C ASP A 307 16.04 67.17 -33.98
N PHE A 308 16.77 66.32 -33.27
CA PHE A 308 18.08 65.85 -33.70
C PHE A 308 18.02 65.03 -34.98
N ILE A 309 17.12 64.03 -35.07
CA ILE A 309 16.96 63.20 -36.27
C ILE A 309 16.37 64.02 -37.43
N ASN A 310 15.34 64.81 -37.15
CA ASN A 310 14.64 65.58 -38.17
C ASN A 310 15.52 66.66 -38.83
N GLU A 311 16.53 67.19 -38.13
CA GLU A 311 17.52 68.09 -38.74
C GLU A 311 18.25 67.41 -39.91
N TYR A 312 18.64 66.14 -39.77
CA TYR A 312 19.29 65.40 -40.85
C TYR A 312 18.32 65.12 -42.00
N ARG A 313 17.06 64.76 -41.68
CA ARG A 313 16.02 64.54 -42.69
C ARG A 313 15.74 65.80 -43.52
N VAL A 314 15.59 66.97 -42.86
CA VAL A 314 15.37 68.25 -43.55
C VAL A 314 16.59 68.63 -44.41
N ARG A 315 17.80 68.48 -43.90
CA ARG A 315 19.03 68.76 -44.66
C ARG A 315 19.15 67.86 -45.90
N GLU A 316 18.83 66.58 -45.78
CA GLU A 316 18.86 65.66 -46.91
C GLU A 316 17.82 66.04 -47.97
N VAL A 317 16.58 66.37 -47.56
CA VAL A 317 15.56 66.87 -48.49
C VAL A 317 16.01 68.15 -49.19
N ALA A 318 16.60 69.11 -48.45
CA ALA A 318 17.10 70.35 -49.02
C ALA A 318 18.25 70.12 -50.03
N LEU A 319 19.15 69.17 -49.75
CA LEU A 319 20.21 68.76 -50.68
C LEU A 319 19.65 68.09 -51.93
N LYS A 320 18.66 67.20 -51.77
CA LYS A 320 17.99 66.56 -52.91
C LYS A 320 17.22 67.57 -53.77
N MET A 321 16.59 68.58 -53.17
CA MET A 321 15.90 69.67 -53.90
C MET A 321 16.86 70.53 -54.73
N GLN A 322 18.14 70.61 -54.34
CA GLN A 322 19.17 71.36 -55.08
C GLN A 322 19.77 70.56 -56.23
N ASN A 323 19.66 69.22 -56.20
CA ASN A 323 20.27 68.34 -57.18
C ASN A 323 19.30 68.07 -58.36
N PRO A 324 19.65 68.47 -59.61
CA PRO A 324 18.79 68.26 -60.79
C PRO A 324 18.38 66.79 -61.02
N SER A 325 19.19 65.84 -60.56
CA SER A 325 18.90 64.39 -60.70
C SER A 325 17.61 63.97 -60.00
N TYR A 326 17.12 64.75 -59.04
CA TYR A 326 15.94 64.45 -58.24
C TYR A 326 14.69 65.22 -58.69
N ASP A 327 14.75 65.96 -59.81
CA ASP A 327 13.61 66.74 -60.32
C ASP A 327 12.40 65.86 -60.70
N HIS A 328 12.63 64.58 -60.99
CA HIS A 328 11.59 63.60 -61.30
C HIS A 328 10.82 63.11 -60.05
N ILE A 329 11.31 63.41 -58.84
CA ILE A 329 10.68 62.98 -57.58
C ILE A 329 9.81 64.12 -57.02
N THR A 330 8.58 63.79 -56.62
CA THR A 330 7.67 64.76 -55.97
C THR A 330 8.22 65.23 -54.61
N LEU A 331 7.81 66.40 -54.15
CA LEU A 331 8.19 66.92 -52.81
C LEU A 331 7.88 65.92 -51.68
N LEU A 332 6.76 65.22 -51.81
CA LEU A 332 6.35 64.20 -50.86
C LEU A 332 7.20 62.92 -50.99
N GLY A 333 7.57 62.52 -52.21
CA GLY A 333 8.50 61.42 -52.44
C GLY A 333 9.88 61.69 -51.83
N LEU A 334 10.42 62.91 -51.99
CA LEU A 334 11.66 63.33 -51.34
C LEU A 334 11.57 63.25 -49.81
N ALA A 335 10.44 63.64 -49.24
CA ALA A 335 10.22 63.56 -47.81
C ALA A 335 10.20 62.10 -47.31
N TYR A 336 9.52 61.20 -48.00
CA TYR A 336 9.46 59.78 -47.63
C TYR A 336 10.83 59.09 -47.74
N GLU A 337 11.57 59.33 -48.83
CA GLU A 337 12.93 58.78 -48.98
C GLU A 337 13.91 59.28 -47.91
N SER A 338 13.68 60.48 -47.38
CA SER A 338 14.46 61.05 -46.28
C SER A 338 13.93 60.71 -44.90
N GLY A 339 12.99 59.75 -44.79
CA GLY A 339 12.55 59.16 -43.52
C GLY A 339 11.39 59.89 -42.83
N PHE A 340 10.70 60.82 -43.48
CA PHE A 340 9.44 61.35 -42.94
C PHE A 340 8.31 60.33 -43.12
N ASN A 341 7.44 60.17 -42.12
CA ASN A 341 6.31 59.24 -42.17
C ASN A 341 4.97 59.91 -42.54
N SER A 342 4.89 61.24 -42.55
CA SER A 342 3.69 61.97 -42.94
C SER A 342 3.97 63.34 -43.58
N GLN A 343 3.11 63.75 -44.51
CA GLN A 343 3.16 65.04 -45.18
C GLN A 343 3.06 66.23 -44.19
N SER A 344 2.20 66.10 -43.17
CA SER A 344 1.97 67.14 -42.16
C SER A 344 3.20 67.35 -41.28
N SER A 345 3.84 66.27 -40.83
CA SER A 345 5.10 66.34 -40.08
C SER A 345 6.21 66.94 -40.92
N PHE A 346 6.34 66.53 -42.18
CA PHE A 346 7.31 67.09 -43.11
C PHE A 346 7.15 68.60 -43.29
N HIS A 347 5.97 69.09 -43.66
CA HIS A 347 5.74 70.53 -43.88
C HIS A 347 6.00 71.37 -42.63
N ARG A 348 5.52 70.90 -41.46
CA ARG A 348 5.70 71.59 -40.18
C ARG A 348 7.17 71.69 -39.80
N ILE A 349 7.88 70.56 -39.83
CA ILE A 349 9.28 70.45 -39.42
C ILE A 349 10.18 71.20 -40.43
N PHE A 350 9.95 71.02 -41.73
CA PHE A 350 10.74 71.71 -42.76
C PHE A 350 10.60 73.24 -42.64
N LYS A 351 9.38 73.75 -42.43
CA LYS A 351 9.15 75.19 -42.18
C LYS A 351 9.80 75.66 -40.88
N GLN A 352 9.74 74.85 -39.83
CA GLN A 352 10.39 75.17 -38.55
C GLN A 352 11.92 75.28 -38.69
N PHE A 353 12.54 74.43 -39.51
CA PHE A 353 14.01 74.41 -39.69
C PHE A 353 14.53 75.38 -40.75
N THR A 354 13.76 75.67 -41.80
CA THR A 354 14.21 76.51 -42.94
C THR A 354 13.56 77.90 -42.99
N GLY A 355 12.54 78.15 -42.17
CA GLY A 355 11.74 79.39 -42.17
C GLY A 355 10.75 79.51 -43.34
N LYS A 356 10.79 78.61 -44.32
CA LYS A 356 9.96 78.60 -45.53
C LYS A 356 9.23 77.27 -45.68
N THR A 357 8.08 77.25 -46.35
CA THR A 357 7.44 75.98 -46.72
C THR A 357 8.32 75.23 -47.75
N PRO A 358 8.24 73.89 -47.84
CA PRO A 358 9.03 73.12 -48.82
C PRO A 358 8.86 73.60 -50.27
N LEU A 359 7.66 74.07 -50.63
CA LEU A 359 7.35 74.59 -51.96
C LEU A 359 7.98 75.97 -52.20
N GLU A 360 7.86 76.89 -51.24
CA GLU A 360 8.55 78.19 -51.28
C GLU A 360 10.07 78.01 -51.32
N TYR A 361 10.61 77.09 -50.51
CA TYR A 361 12.03 76.78 -50.50
C TYR A 361 12.49 76.27 -51.87
N LYS A 362 11.78 75.32 -52.48
CA LYS A 362 12.09 74.79 -53.82
C LYS A 362 12.07 75.88 -54.90
N ASN A 363 11.10 76.79 -54.86
CA ASN A 363 10.96 77.86 -55.85
C ASN A 363 12.07 78.94 -55.76
N HIS A 364 12.74 79.05 -54.61
CA HIS A 364 13.83 80.01 -54.39
C HIS A 364 15.24 79.45 -54.61
N LEU A 365 15.39 78.18 -55.04
CA LEU A 365 16.70 77.56 -55.28
C LEU A 365 17.23 77.86 -56.68
N GLN A 366 18.41 78.49 -56.77
CA GLN A 366 19.23 78.45 -57.98
C GLN A 366 19.89 77.06 -58.06
N LYS A 367 19.58 76.30 -59.11
CA LYS A 367 20.13 74.95 -59.31
C LYS A 367 21.58 75.05 -59.76
N VAL A 368 22.50 74.66 -58.87
CA VAL A 368 23.94 74.57 -59.18
C VAL A 368 24.28 73.09 -59.42
N LEU A 369 24.87 72.79 -60.58
CA LEU A 369 25.40 71.47 -60.88
C LEU A 369 26.63 71.18 -59.99
N PRO A 370 26.68 70.06 -59.25
CA PRO A 370 27.91 69.61 -58.63
C PRO A 370 28.83 69.03 -59.71
N SER A 371 29.98 69.64 -59.92
CA SER A 371 31.07 69.08 -60.70
C SER A 371 31.82 68.03 -59.87
N TYR A 372 31.45 66.74 -59.96
CA TYR A 372 32.37 65.58 -59.85
C TYR A 372 31.64 64.23 -60.06
N ASN A 373 31.95 63.57 -61.19
CA ASN A 373 32.07 62.13 -61.49
C ASN A 373 30.97 61.07 -61.20
N LEU A 374 30.30 60.66 -62.29
CA LEU A 374 30.42 59.39 -63.07
C LEU A 374 30.26 57.97 -62.45
N ARG A 375 29.39 57.20 -63.15
CA ARG A 375 29.18 55.71 -63.25
C ARG A 375 28.54 55.02 -62.04
N GLY A 376 27.58 54.10 -62.17
CA GLY A 376 26.86 53.47 -63.29
C GLY A 376 26.20 52.20 -62.73
N PHE A 377 24.90 52.02 -62.88
CA PHE A 377 24.21 50.78 -62.46
C PHE A 377 23.38 50.18 -63.61
N ILE A 378 23.60 48.89 -63.78
CA ILE A 378 23.00 47.96 -64.75
C ILE A 378 21.58 47.60 -64.28
N GLN A 379 20.69 47.34 -65.24
CA GLN A 379 19.31 46.87 -65.05
C GLN A 379 19.19 45.56 -64.24
N PRO A 380 18.05 45.29 -63.59
CA PRO A 380 17.79 44.00 -62.94
C PRO A 380 17.20 42.99 -63.95
N MET A 381 17.73 41.76 -63.96
CA MET A 381 17.02 40.59 -64.51
C MET A 381 16.46 39.72 -63.37
N PRO A 382 15.29 39.07 -63.56
CA PRO A 382 14.60 38.31 -62.53
C PRO A 382 15.19 36.91 -62.38
N LEU A 383 15.45 36.49 -61.14
CA LEU A 383 15.85 35.10 -60.84
C LEU A 383 14.59 34.25 -60.64
N ILE A 384 14.25 33.45 -61.65
CA ILE A 384 13.33 32.31 -61.55
C ILE A 384 14.13 31.13 -60.95
N LEU A 385 13.76 30.67 -59.75
CA LEU A 385 14.32 29.47 -59.14
C LEU A 385 13.48 28.24 -59.53
N ASN A 386 13.87 27.58 -60.61
CA ASN A 386 13.50 26.19 -60.86
C ASN A 386 14.34 25.28 -59.94
N HIS A 387 13.70 24.63 -58.97
CA HIS A 387 14.34 23.54 -58.24
C HIS A 387 14.40 22.29 -59.12
N VAL A 388 15.57 22.04 -59.70
CA VAL A 388 15.96 20.73 -60.20
C VAL A 388 16.15 19.80 -58.99
N ASN A 389 15.42 18.69 -58.95
CA ASN A 389 15.67 17.60 -58.00
C ASN A 389 16.98 16.89 -58.38
N PRO A 390 18.01 16.83 -57.51
CA PRO A 390 19.14 15.95 -57.74
C PRO A 390 18.73 14.50 -57.46
N ALA A 391 18.67 13.69 -58.51
CA ALA A 391 18.60 12.25 -58.43
C ALA A 391 19.91 11.72 -57.79
N GLY A 392 19.82 11.21 -56.56
CA GLY A 392 21.00 10.68 -55.87
C GLY A 392 20.83 10.32 -54.40
N TRP A 393 19.62 10.15 -53.89
CA TRP A 393 19.41 9.59 -52.55
C TRP A 393 18.79 8.21 -52.66
N ALA A 394 19.67 7.21 -52.56
CA ALA A 394 19.29 5.82 -52.35
C ALA A 394 18.25 5.76 -51.22
N HIS A 395 17.06 5.22 -51.52
CA HIS A 395 16.13 4.77 -50.50
C HIS A 395 16.75 3.58 -49.79
N GLY A 396 17.63 3.84 -48.83
CA GLY A 396 17.90 2.90 -47.77
C GLY A 396 16.55 2.62 -47.12
N LYS A 397 15.94 1.46 -47.41
CA LYS A 397 14.80 0.95 -46.66
C LYS A 397 15.19 1.03 -45.19
N LEU A 398 14.62 2.00 -44.46
CA LEU A 398 14.78 2.10 -43.01
C LEU A 398 14.27 0.79 -42.43
N THR A 399 15.18 -0.12 -42.11
CA THR A 399 14.84 -1.38 -41.45
C THR A 399 14.13 -1.05 -40.13
N GLY A 400 13.10 -1.83 -39.76
CA GLY A 400 12.28 -1.56 -38.57
C GLY A 400 13.08 -1.35 -37.28
N SER A 401 14.29 -1.92 -37.20
CA SER A 401 15.26 -1.73 -36.11
C SER A 401 15.68 -0.26 -35.90
N HIS A 402 15.94 0.51 -36.97
CA HIS A 402 16.34 1.92 -36.85
C HIS A 402 15.20 2.81 -36.34
N MET A 403 13.96 2.50 -36.70
CA MET A 403 12.76 3.20 -36.23
C MET A 403 12.51 2.96 -34.74
N ILE A 404 12.61 1.71 -34.28
CA ILE A 404 12.44 1.34 -32.87
C ILE A 404 13.50 2.05 -32.00
N LYS A 405 14.78 1.99 -32.38
CA LYS A 405 15.88 2.67 -31.66
C LYS A 405 15.62 4.18 -31.52
N ASN A 406 15.08 4.82 -32.56
CA ASN A 406 14.72 6.23 -32.50
C ASN A 406 13.56 6.50 -31.55
N TYR A 407 12.50 5.68 -31.54
CA TYR A 407 11.40 5.84 -30.58
C TYR A 407 11.86 5.74 -29.12
N PHE A 408 12.72 4.76 -28.80
CA PHE A 408 13.32 4.65 -27.46
C PHE A 408 14.17 5.88 -27.10
N LYS A 409 15.02 6.34 -28.03
CA LYS A 409 15.87 7.52 -27.80
C LYS A 409 15.05 8.79 -27.59
N ILE A 410 13.97 8.96 -28.34
CA ILE A 410 13.04 10.09 -28.21
C ILE A 410 12.30 10.01 -26.86
N ALA A 411 11.77 8.83 -26.50
CA ALA A 411 11.10 8.57 -25.23
C ALA A 411 12.00 8.95 -24.05
N PHE A 412 13.24 8.43 -24.02
CA PHE A 412 14.20 8.69 -22.96
C PHE A 412 14.52 10.19 -22.82
N ARG A 413 14.74 10.88 -23.94
CA ARG A 413 14.99 12.33 -23.92
C ARG A 413 13.76 13.12 -23.44
N GLY A 414 12.56 12.66 -23.79
CA GLY A 414 11.28 13.20 -23.32
C GLY A 414 11.14 13.07 -21.80
N PHE A 415 11.44 11.89 -21.25
CA PHE A 415 11.40 11.63 -19.81
C PHE A 415 12.39 12.52 -19.05
N TRP A 416 13.61 12.68 -19.57
CA TRP A 416 14.60 13.55 -18.93
C TRP A 416 14.22 15.04 -18.97
N ARG A 417 13.39 15.45 -19.92
CA ARG A 417 12.85 16.82 -20.01
C ARG A 417 11.69 17.04 -19.02
N HIS A 418 10.90 16.01 -18.74
CA HIS A 418 9.71 16.07 -17.87
C HIS A 418 9.82 15.19 -16.62
N LYS A 419 10.99 15.22 -15.96
CA LYS A 419 11.41 14.30 -14.86
C LYS A 419 10.37 14.11 -13.76
N LEU A 420 9.75 15.20 -13.30
CA LEU A 420 8.77 15.14 -12.21
C LEU A 420 7.55 14.27 -12.57
N PHE A 421 6.95 14.51 -13.73
CA PHE A 421 5.76 13.77 -14.16
C PHE A 421 6.09 12.33 -14.53
N THR A 422 7.24 12.10 -15.17
CA THR A 422 7.77 10.76 -15.41
C THR A 422 7.93 10.01 -14.09
N LEU A 423 8.52 10.63 -13.06
CA LEU A 423 8.71 10.00 -11.77
C LEU A 423 7.38 9.70 -11.08
N ILE A 424 6.45 10.66 -11.03
CA ILE A 424 5.12 10.46 -10.42
C ILE A 424 4.38 9.30 -11.10
N ASN A 425 4.44 9.23 -12.43
CA ASN A 425 3.83 8.15 -13.21
C ASN A 425 4.48 6.78 -12.93
N ILE A 426 5.82 6.71 -12.88
CA ILE A 426 6.53 5.45 -12.56
C ILE A 426 6.18 5.00 -11.16
N ILE A 427 6.27 5.89 -10.15
CA ILE A 427 5.97 5.53 -8.76
C ILE A 427 4.51 5.10 -8.60
N GLY A 428 3.57 5.84 -9.20
CA GLY A 428 2.15 5.50 -9.14
C GLY A 428 1.83 4.14 -9.77
N LEU A 429 2.39 3.87 -10.95
CA LEU A 429 2.26 2.57 -11.61
C LEU A 429 2.97 1.47 -10.81
N SER A 430 4.19 1.69 -10.32
CA SER A 430 4.94 0.70 -9.54
C SER A 430 4.20 0.28 -8.28
N ILE A 431 3.62 1.21 -7.53
CA ILE A 431 2.88 0.90 -6.31
C ILE A 431 1.60 0.12 -6.62
N GLY A 432 0.84 0.53 -7.65
CA GLY A 432 -0.38 -0.17 -8.07
C GLY A 432 -0.09 -1.59 -8.57
N ILE A 433 0.95 -1.74 -9.40
CA ILE A 433 1.38 -3.03 -9.94
C ILE A 433 1.95 -3.92 -8.85
N SER A 434 2.74 -3.40 -7.90
CA SER A 434 3.30 -4.20 -6.81
C SER A 434 2.21 -4.74 -5.88
N ALA A 435 1.20 -3.92 -5.56
CA ALA A 435 0.06 -4.36 -4.77
C ALA A 435 -0.75 -5.44 -5.50
N PHE A 436 -1.00 -5.25 -6.79
CA PHE A 436 -1.67 -6.23 -7.63
C PHE A 436 -0.89 -7.54 -7.72
N LEU A 437 0.44 -7.47 -7.89
CA LEU A 437 1.29 -8.65 -8.01
C LEU A 437 1.36 -9.45 -6.70
N ALA A 438 1.43 -8.77 -5.55
CA ALA A 438 1.39 -9.43 -4.25
C ALA A 438 0.08 -10.19 -4.03
N ILE A 439 -1.07 -9.55 -4.31
CA ILE A 439 -2.38 -10.21 -4.21
C ILE A 439 -2.53 -11.34 -5.24
N TYR A 440 -1.99 -11.15 -6.45
CA TYR A 440 -1.96 -12.19 -7.47
C TYR A 440 -1.19 -13.43 -6.97
N PHE A 441 -0.04 -13.28 -6.30
CA PHE A 441 0.68 -14.44 -5.76
C PHE A 441 -0.12 -15.19 -4.71
N ILE A 442 -0.87 -14.48 -3.84
CA ILE A 442 -1.76 -15.12 -2.86
C ILE A 442 -2.84 -15.92 -3.57
N VAL A 443 -3.59 -15.27 -4.46
CA VAL A 443 -4.68 -15.93 -5.21
C VAL A 443 -4.13 -17.07 -6.06
N HIS A 444 -2.99 -16.90 -6.72
CA HIS A 444 -2.37 -17.94 -7.52
C HIS A 444 -1.97 -19.16 -6.67
N TYR A 445 -1.45 -18.94 -5.47
CA TYR A 445 -1.11 -20.01 -4.52
C TYR A 445 -2.33 -20.87 -4.19
N ASP A 446 -3.44 -20.30 -3.72
CA ASP A 446 -4.65 -21.06 -3.37
C ASP A 446 -5.29 -21.74 -4.60
N PHE A 447 -5.27 -21.09 -5.76
CA PHE A 447 -5.83 -21.66 -7.00
C PHE A 447 -4.93 -22.70 -7.69
N THR A 448 -3.74 -23.02 -7.17
CA THR A 448 -2.84 -24.03 -7.75
C THR A 448 -2.84 -25.37 -7.01
N PHE A 449 -3.55 -25.48 -5.88
CA PHE A 449 -3.67 -26.73 -5.11
C PHE A 449 -4.20 -27.89 -5.96
N ASP A 450 -3.50 -29.03 -5.88
CA ASP A 450 -3.88 -30.34 -6.44
C ASP A 450 -4.17 -30.38 -7.96
N LYS A 451 -3.69 -29.38 -8.71
CA LYS A 451 -3.84 -29.34 -10.18
C LYS A 451 -2.85 -30.20 -10.95
N PHE A 452 -1.80 -30.68 -10.29
CA PHE A 452 -0.71 -31.42 -10.93
C PHE A 452 -0.98 -32.95 -11.01
N HIS A 453 -2.01 -33.45 -10.34
CA HIS A 453 -2.36 -34.88 -10.39
C HIS A 453 -2.90 -35.26 -11.78
N LYS A 454 -2.50 -36.43 -12.26
CA LYS A 454 -3.00 -37.00 -13.52
C LYS A 454 -4.48 -37.37 -13.36
N ASP A 455 -5.31 -37.05 -14.36
CA ASP A 455 -6.76 -37.32 -14.34
C ASP A 455 -7.52 -36.62 -13.19
N SER A 456 -7.03 -35.47 -12.70
CA SER A 456 -7.62 -34.74 -11.56
C SER A 456 -9.10 -34.36 -11.72
N ASP A 457 -9.60 -34.24 -12.95
CA ASP A 457 -11.00 -34.01 -13.29
C ASP A 457 -11.92 -35.24 -13.04
N ARG A 458 -11.32 -36.43 -12.90
CA ARG A 458 -12.01 -37.71 -12.65
C ARG A 458 -11.81 -38.24 -11.23
N ILE A 459 -11.07 -37.54 -10.38
CA ILE A 459 -10.81 -37.93 -8.99
C ILE A 459 -11.80 -37.23 -8.07
N TYR A 460 -12.45 -38.00 -7.21
CA TYR A 460 -13.46 -37.51 -6.27
C TYR A 460 -13.24 -38.06 -4.87
N ARG A 461 -13.48 -37.23 -3.86
CA ARG A 461 -13.67 -37.65 -2.48
C ARG A 461 -15.13 -38.01 -2.24
N VAL A 462 -15.40 -39.15 -1.63
CA VAL A 462 -16.75 -39.52 -1.19
C VAL A 462 -17.05 -38.79 0.12
N VAL A 463 -18.08 -37.96 0.13
CA VAL A 463 -18.47 -37.14 1.28
C VAL A 463 -19.90 -37.44 1.72
N MET A 464 -20.24 -37.06 2.95
CA MET A 464 -21.53 -37.37 3.56
C MET A 464 -22.34 -36.11 3.85
N ASN A 465 -23.58 -36.11 3.36
CA ASN A 465 -24.59 -35.10 3.60
C ASN A 465 -25.67 -35.70 4.50
N MET A 466 -25.64 -35.32 5.76
CA MET A 466 -26.62 -35.73 6.75
C MET A 466 -27.70 -34.66 6.85
N SER A 467 -28.95 -35.08 6.97
CA SER A 467 -30.04 -34.19 7.33
C SER A 467 -30.87 -34.78 8.45
N PHE A 468 -31.16 -33.94 9.43
CA PHE A 468 -31.93 -34.31 10.61
C PHE A 468 -32.99 -33.23 10.86
N GLN A 469 -34.27 -33.60 10.72
CA GLN A 469 -35.41 -32.68 10.90
C GLN A 469 -35.23 -31.31 10.21
N GLY A 470 -34.72 -31.30 8.97
CA GLY A 470 -34.51 -30.09 8.17
C GLY A 470 -33.14 -29.41 8.35
N HIS A 471 -32.37 -29.76 9.38
CA HIS A 471 -31.00 -29.27 9.58
C HIS A 471 -30.02 -30.12 8.79
N LYS A 472 -29.13 -29.48 8.02
CA LYS A 472 -28.09 -30.15 7.24
C LYS A 472 -26.78 -30.15 8.00
N ASN A 473 -26.09 -31.28 7.99
CA ASN A 473 -24.76 -31.45 8.54
C ASN A 473 -23.89 -32.17 7.50
N TYR A 474 -22.64 -31.75 7.35
CA TYR A 474 -21.74 -32.23 6.32
C TYR A 474 -20.52 -32.88 6.98
N SER A 475 -19.97 -33.92 6.35
CA SER A 475 -18.80 -34.64 6.87
C SER A 475 -17.92 -35.15 5.74
N SER A 476 -16.61 -34.91 5.86
CA SER A 476 -15.56 -35.57 5.06
C SER A 476 -15.54 -37.08 5.29
N GLY A 477 -15.76 -37.45 6.55
CA GLY A 477 -15.65 -38.81 7.04
C GLY A 477 -16.82 -39.67 6.61
N VAL A 478 -16.57 -40.95 6.34
CA VAL A 478 -17.55 -41.96 5.95
C VAL A 478 -17.51 -43.18 6.87
N PHE A 479 -18.40 -44.15 6.64
CA PHE A 479 -18.42 -45.40 7.39
C PHE A 479 -17.24 -46.29 6.99
N GLY A 480 -16.57 -46.90 7.97
CA GLY A 480 -15.37 -47.71 7.73
C GLY A 480 -15.51 -48.81 6.65
N PRO A 481 -16.60 -49.60 6.64
CA PRO A 481 -16.79 -50.66 5.65
C PRO A 481 -17.15 -50.16 4.24
N LEU A 482 -17.40 -48.86 4.05
CA LEU A 482 -17.96 -48.33 2.81
C LEU A 482 -17.03 -48.52 1.62
N ALA A 483 -15.71 -48.40 1.79
CA ALA A 483 -14.74 -48.56 0.70
C ALA A 483 -14.80 -49.95 0.07
N GLY A 484 -14.80 -51.00 0.91
CA GLY A 484 -14.93 -52.39 0.44
C GLY A 484 -16.29 -52.69 -0.20
N ALA A 485 -17.36 -52.09 0.34
CA ALA A 485 -18.70 -52.24 -0.22
C ALA A 485 -18.83 -51.57 -1.60
N ILE A 486 -18.26 -50.38 -1.78
CA ILE A 486 -18.23 -49.70 -3.09
C ILE A 486 -17.39 -50.50 -4.09
N LYS A 487 -16.19 -50.94 -3.69
CA LYS A 487 -15.29 -51.72 -4.55
C LYS A 487 -15.92 -53.01 -5.09
N SER A 488 -16.77 -53.66 -4.30
CA SER A 488 -17.41 -54.93 -4.67
C SER A 488 -18.73 -54.78 -5.44
N GLN A 489 -19.45 -53.67 -5.29
CA GLN A 489 -20.84 -53.53 -5.78
C GLN A 489 -21.05 -52.40 -6.80
N ALA A 490 -20.15 -51.41 -6.88
CA ALA A 490 -20.28 -50.29 -7.81
C ALA A 490 -19.54 -50.55 -9.13
N THR A 491 -20.12 -50.08 -10.24
CA THR A 491 -19.53 -50.14 -11.59
C THR A 491 -19.17 -48.74 -12.09
N GLY A 492 -18.14 -48.63 -12.93
CA GLY A 492 -17.67 -47.35 -13.47
C GLY A 492 -16.63 -46.62 -12.60
N ILE A 493 -16.03 -47.30 -11.63
CA ILE A 493 -14.90 -46.84 -10.81
C ILE A 493 -13.63 -47.57 -11.29
N GLU A 494 -12.60 -46.81 -11.64
CA GLU A 494 -11.30 -47.31 -12.12
C GLU A 494 -10.41 -47.75 -10.95
N GLU A 495 -10.30 -46.90 -9.92
CA GLU A 495 -9.50 -47.14 -8.71
C GLU A 495 -10.24 -46.57 -7.48
N ILE A 496 -10.10 -47.21 -6.32
CA ILE A 496 -10.71 -46.76 -5.05
C ILE A 496 -9.76 -47.02 -3.89
N THR A 497 -9.47 -45.99 -3.10
CA THR A 497 -8.59 -46.12 -1.93
C THR A 497 -9.26 -45.56 -0.67
N PRO A 498 -9.26 -46.31 0.45
CA PRO A 498 -9.54 -45.73 1.75
C PRO A 498 -8.30 -44.96 2.26
N LEU A 499 -8.55 -43.85 2.94
CA LEU A 499 -7.53 -43.08 3.63
C LEU A 499 -7.99 -42.89 5.07
N TYR A 500 -7.21 -43.39 6.01
CA TYR A 500 -7.41 -43.13 7.44
C TYR A 500 -6.30 -42.24 7.96
N ALA A 501 -6.65 -41.02 8.36
CA ALA A 501 -5.69 -40.11 9.00
C ALA A 501 -5.39 -40.61 10.42
N LEU A 502 -4.10 -40.76 10.72
CA LEU A 502 -3.57 -41.20 12.01
C LEU A 502 -2.64 -40.11 12.58
N SER A 503 -2.54 -40.13 13.90
CA SER A 503 -1.52 -39.40 14.66
C SER A 503 -0.86 -40.38 15.60
N SER A 504 0.45 -40.25 15.80
CA SER A 504 1.20 -41.07 16.75
C SER A 504 1.84 -40.17 17.79
N HIS A 505 1.69 -40.53 19.07
CA HIS A 505 2.22 -39.72 20.16
C HIS A 505 3.75 -39.82 20.20
N PHE A 506 4.31 -41.01 19.92
CA PHE A 506 5.74 -41.22 19.77
C PHE A 506 6.12 -42.05 18.56
N VAL A 507 7.11 -41.58 17.80
CA VAL A 507 7.78 -42.38 16.77
C VAL A 507 9.21 -42.67 17.19
N TYR A 508 9.55 -43.96 17.27
CA TYR A 508 10.88 -44.45 17.64
C TYR A 508 11.61 -44.99 16.41
N ILE A 509 12.84 -44.50 16.23
CA ILE A 509 13.78 -45.03 15.24
C ILE A 509 14.91 -45.76 15.97
N ASP A 510 15.01 -47.06 15.73
CA ASP A 510 16.09 -47.88 16.28
C ASP A 510 17.43 -47.46 15.64
N LYS A 511 18.38 -47.03 16.47
CA LYS A 511 19.79 -46.88 16.06
C LYS A 511 20.60 -48.12 16.45
N ASP A 512 21.69 -48.36 15.72
CA ASP A 512 22.72 -49.29 16.16
C ASP A 512 23.28 -48.88 17.54
N LYS A 513 23.10 -49.78 18.51
CA LYS A 513 23.55 -49.73 19.92
C LYS A 513 22.92 -48.61 20.78
N ASN A 514 21.80 -48.96 21.41
CA ASN A 514 21.23 -48.40 22.67
C ASN A 514 20.73 -46.94 22.70
N ALA A 515 20.64 -46.21 21.59
CA ALA A 515 20.04 -44.87 21.58
C ALA A 515 18.89 -44.75 20.57
N GLN A 516 17.64 -44.95 21.01
CA GLN A 516 16.46 -44.70 20.18
C GLN A 516 16.27 -43.19 19.95
N LYS A 517 16.18 -42.76 18.68
CA LYS A 517 15.77 -41.39 18.38
C LYS A 517 14.25 -41.36 18.48
N ARG A 518 13.73 -40.57 19.41
CA ARG A 518 12.29 -40.40 19.68
C ARG A 518 11.82 -39.08 19.06
N PHE A 519 10.76 -39.14 18.27
CA PHE A 519 10.00 -38.00 17.80
C PHE A 519 8.66 -37.99 18.54
N LYS A 520 8.20 -36.81 18.96
CA LYS A 520 6.95 -36.64 19.68
C LYS A 520 5.89 -36.04 18.76
N ASP A 521 4.63 -36.40 19.01
CA ASP A 521 3.43 -35.86 18.36
C ASP A 521 3.57 -35.80 16.84
N VAL A 522 3.95 -36.94 16.25
CA VAL A 522 4.07 -37.07 14.81
C VAL A 522 2.66 -37.19 14.24
N ASP A 523 2.24 -36.12 13.59
CA ASP A 523 0.99 -36.03 12.86
C ASP A 523 1.16 -36.42 11.37
N LYS A 524 0.07 -36.35 10.60
CA LYS A 524 0.08 -36.55 9.13
C LYS A 524 0.58 -37.93 8.71
N ILE A 525 0.18 -38.94 9.48
CA ILE A 525 0.33 -40.34 9.12
C ILE A 525 -0.98 -40.75 8.42
N ALA A 526 -0.88 -41.47 7.31
CA ALA A 526 -2.04 -42.00 6.60
C ALA A 526 -1.95 -43.51 6.51
N LEU A 527 -3.04 -44.19 6.87
CA LEU A 527 -3.22 -45.59 6.59
C LEU A 527 -3.98 -45.72 5.27
N VAL A 528 -3.29 -46.23 4.25
CA VAL A 528 -3.77 -46.28 2.85
C VAL A 528 -3.47 -47.64 2.23
N ASP A 529 -4.18 -47.98 1.16
CA ASP A 529 -3.84 -49.14 0.35
C ASP A 529 -2.96 -48.77 -0.85
N GLN A 530 -2.56 -49.78 -1.61
CA GLN A 530 -1.74 -49.62 -2.80
C GLN A 530 -2.37 -48.72 -3.88
N GLN A 531 -3.71 -48.64 -3.95
CA GLN A 531 -4.42 -47.87 -4.97
C GLN A 531 -4.21 -46.36 -4.78
N TYR A 532 -3.85 -45.92 -3.56
CA TYR A 532 -3.51 -44.53 -3.27
C TYR A 532 -2.45 -43.98 -4.22
N PHE A 533 -1.35 -44.70 -4.43
CA PHE A 533 -0.26 -44.29 -5.32
C PHE A 533 -0.58 -44.46 -6.82
N LYS A 534 -1.74 -45.02 -7.18
CA LYS A 534 -2.26 -45.02 -8.55
C LYS A 534 -3.19 -43.84 -8.83
N ILE A 535 -3.87 -43.35 -7.79
CA ILE A 535 -4.74 -42.17 -7.86
C ILE A 535 -3.89 -40.90 -7.79
N PHE A 536 -2.94 -40.83 -6.85
CA PHE A 536 -2.08 -39.67 -6.64
C PHE A 536 -0.68 -39.89 -7.21
N ASN A 537 -0.17 -38.90 -7.94
CA ASN A 537 1.03 -39.06 -8.75
C ASN A 537 2.31 -38.78 -7.95
N TYR A 538 2.85 -39.80 -7.28
CA TYR A 538 4.13 -39.73 -6.58
C TYR A 538 5.30 -40.24 -7.42
N VAL A 539 6.45 -39.55 -7.34
CA VAL A 539 7.71 -40.01 -7.92
C VAL A 539 8.41 -40.94 -6.92
N TRP A 540 8.77 -42.15 -7.34
CA TRP A 540 9.45 -43.14 -6.48
C TRP A 540 10.96 -42.94 -6.50
N LEU A 541 11.56 -42.79 -5.31
CA LEU A 541 13.01 -42.64 -5.13
C LEU A 541 13.68 -43.96 -4.72
N ALA A 542 12.95 -44.82 -4.01
CA ALA A 542 13.34 -46.19 -3.69
C ALA A 542 12.09 -47.06 -3.47
N GLY A 543 12.14 -48.33 -3.85
CA GLY A 543 10.97 -49.24 -3.84
C GLY A 543 10.07 -49.08 -5.08
N SER A 544 8.87 -49.67 -5.06
CA SER A 544 7.91 -49.56 -6.16
C SER A 544 6.46 -49.50 -5.69
N SER A 545 5.61 -48.76 -6.42
CA SER A 545 4.16 -48.66 -6.14
C SER A 545 3.42 -49.99 -6.23
N GLN A 546 4.02 -50.98 -6.91
CA GLN A 546 3.32 -52.22 -7.21
C GLN A 546 3.28 -53.21 -6.03
N HIS A 547 4.19 -53.09 -5.06
CA HIS A 547 4.25 -54.01 -3.91
C HIS A 547 4.55 -53.35 -2.56
N ALA A 548 4.81 -52.04 -2.51
CA ALA A 548 5.25 -51.38 -1.28
C ALA A 548 4.23 -51.44 -0.14
N LEU A 549 2.93 -51.50 -0.42
CA LEU A 549 1.87 -51.53 0.60
C LEU A 549 0.96 -52.77 0.54
N ASP A 550 1.37 -53.83 -0.17
CA ASP A 550 0.53 -55.03 -0.35
C ASP A 550 0.44 -55.89 0.93
N ALA A 551 1.48 -55.87 1.76
CA ALA A 551 1.58 -56.67 2.98
C ALA A 551 1.49 -55.80 4.26
N PRO A 552 1.00 -56.36 5.38
CA PRO A 552 0.86 -55.65 6.64
C PRO A 552 2.22 -55.32 7.25
N GLY A 553 2.29 -54.25 8.04
CA GLY A 553 3.54 -53.84 8.68
C GLY A 553 4.54 -53.17 7.73
N HIS A 554 4.05 -52.59 6.63
CA HIS A 554 4.86 -51.77 5.72
C HIS A 554 4.48 -50.29 5.74
N VAL A 555 5.49 -49.42 5.58
CA VAL A 555 5.33 -47.97 5.44
C VAL A 555 6.12 -47.42 4.25
N VAL A 556 5.49 -46.52 3.51
CA VAL A 556 6.15 -45.68 2.49
C VAL A 556 6.35 -44.29 3.08
N LEU A 557 7.57 -43.77 3.02
CA LEU A 557 7.93 -42.46 3.59
C LEU A 557 8.14 -41.43 2.48
N THR A 558 7.77 -40.18 2.73
CA THR A 558 8.20 -39.05 1.89
C THR A 558 9.70 -38.78 2.05
N SER A 559 10.34 -38.20 1.04
CA SER A 559 11.78 -37.91 1.04
C SER A 559 12.21 -37.03 2.22
N GLN A 560 11.38 -36.06 2.60
CA GLN A 560 11.63 -35.17 3.74
C GLN A 560 11.62 -35.96 5.06
N GLN A 561 10.61 -36.81 5.26
CA GLN A 561 10.46 -37.58 6.50
C GLN A 561 11.48 -38.71 6.62
N ALA A 562 11.78 -39.38 5.50
CA ALA A 562 12.83 -40.38 5.43
C ALA A 562 14.21 -39.79 5.82
N ARG A 563 14.52 -38.55 5.39
CA ARG A 563 15.74 -37.83 5.80
C ARG A 563 15.71 -37.40 7.27
N LEU A 564 14.55 -37.08 7.83
CA LEU A 564 14.40 -36.76 9.24
C LEU A 564 14.68 -37.97 10.14
N TYR A 565 14.13 -39.13 9.77
CA TYR A 565 14.30 -40.40 10.46
C TYR A 565 15.71 -40.99 10.26
N PHE A 566 16.22 -41.01 9.03
CA PHE A 566 17.47 -41.65 8.64
C PHE A 566 18.43 -40.68 7.90
N PRO A 567 18.96 -39.63 8.57
CA PRO A 567 19.72 -38.56 7.89
C PRO A 567 21.01 -39.04 7.19
N LEU A 568 21.64 -40.11 7.68
CA LEU A 568 22.94 -40.60 7.21
C LEU A 568 22.87 -41.71 6.15
N LEU A 569 21.68 -42.29 5.92
CA LEU A 569 21.52 -43.39 4.97
C LEU A 569 21.14 -42.86 3.57
N SER A 570 21.49 -43.61 2.52
CA SER A 570 20.92 -43.41 1.20
C SER A 570 19.48 -43.98 1.14
N TYR A 571 18.66 -43.51 0.20
CA TYR A 571 17.25 -43.95 0.12
C TYR A 571 17.10 -45.48 -0.07
N HIS A 572 18.02 -46.12 -0.78
CA HIS A 572 17.99 -47.58 -0.96
C HIS A 572 18.34 -48.34 0.33
N GLU A 573 19.21 -47.80 1.17
CA GLU A 573 19.61 -48.41 2.46
C GLU A 573 18.57 -48.21 3.57
N MET A 574 17.63 -47.28 3.39
CA MET A 574 16.52 -47.07 4.31
C MET A 574 15.44 -48.15 4.18
N ILE A 575 15.33 -48.79 3.01
CA ILE A 575 14.41 -49.92 2.81
C ILE A 575 14.78 -51.06 3.76
N GLY A 576 13.78 -51.63 4.43
CA GLY A 576 13.95 -52.69 5.42
C GLY A 576 14.22 -52.20 6.85
N LYS A 577 14.43 -50.89 7.08
CA LYS A 577 14.54 -50.34 8.44
C LYS A 577 13.18 -50.32 9.14
N VAL A 578 13.19 -50.40 10.47
CA VAL A 578 11.97 -50.42 11.28
C VAL A 578 11.73 -49.05 11.92
N VAL A 579 10.50 -48.57 11.81
CA VAL A 579 9.96 -47.39 12.48
C VAL A 579 8.86 -47.88 13.41
N THR A 580 8.91 -47.50 14.69
CA THR A 580 7.88 -47.89 15.66
C THR A 580 6.99 -46.68 15.95
N TYR A 581 5.72 -46.76 15.59
CA TYR A 581 4.68 -45.77 15.88
C TYR A 581 3.95 -46.20 17.14
N ASP A 582 4.23 -45.55 18.26
CA ASP A 582 3.81 -45.93 19.62
C ASP A 582 4.20 -47.37 19.95
N THR A 583 3.30 -48.32 19.68
CA THR A 583 3.51 -49.76 19.86
C THR A 583 3.62 -50.54 18.55
N LEU A 584 3.30 -49.91 17.42
CA LEU A 584 3.20 -50.52 16.11
C LEU A 584 4.56 -50.47 15.38
N LYS A 585 5.21 -51.63 15.27
CA LYS A 585 6.47 -51.78 14.51
C LYS A 585 6.19 -51.95 13.04
N ILE A 586 6.74 -51.06 12.21
CA ILE A 586 6.49 -51.01 10.77
C ILE A 586 7.80 -50.90 10.01
N THR A 587 7.96 -51.70 8.96
CA THR A 587 9.16 -51.73 8.12
C THR A 587 9.02 -50.80 6.93
N VAL A 588 10.04 -49.99 6.66
CA VAL A 588 10.12 -49.11 5.49
C VAL A 588 10.19 -49.95 4.21
N SER A 589 9.20 -49.82 3.34
CA SER A 589 9.09 -50.58 2.09
C SER A 589 9.27 -49.72 0.83
N GLY A 590 9.19 -48.39 0.98
CA GLY A 590 9.37 -47.46 -0.13
C GLY A 590 9.63 -46.03 0.32
N ILE A 591 10.20 -45.24 -0.60
CA ILE A 591 10.40 -43.80 -0.41
C ILE A 591 9.93 -43.07 -1.67
N VAL A 592 9.06 -42.10 -1.47
CA VAL A 592 8.51 -41.22 -2.52
C VAL A 592 9.01 -39.80 -2.36
N GLU A 593 9.12 -39.06 -3.45
CA GLU A 593 9.46 -37.65 -3.42
C GLU A 593 8.34 -36.85 -2.74
N THR A 594 8.74 -35.93 -1.85
CA THR A 594 7.81 -34.96 -1.25
C THR A 594 7.32 -34.01 -2.34
N PHE A 595 6.01 -33.72 -2.39
CA PHE A 595 5.49 -32.79 -3.39
C PHE A 595 6.17 -31.43 -3.29
N THR A 596 6.58 -30.90 -4.43
CA THR A 596 7.12 -29.53 -4.56
C THR A 596 6.03 -28.53 -4.96
N GLN A 597 4.89 -29.04 -5.44
CA GLN A 597 3.69 -28.29 -5.78
C GLN A 597 2.73 -28.21 -4.58
N ASN A 598 1.83 -27.23 -4.60
CA ASN A 598 0.81 -27.04 -3.57
C ASN A 598 -0.21 -28.20 -3.58
N SER A 599 -0.46 -28.79 -2.42
CA SER A 599 -1.29 -29.99 -2.25
C SER A 599 -1.98 -29.95 -0.89
N ASP A 600 -3.27 -30.28 -0.82
CA ASP A 600 -3.99 -30.46 0.45
C ASP A 600 -3.57 -31.77 1.14
N PHE A 601 -2.96 -32.70 0.40
CA PHE A 601 -2.42 -33.96 0.92
C PHE A 601 -1.06 -33.73 1.57
N ILE A 602 -1.09 -33.50 2.89
CA ILE A 602 0.09 -33.18 3.71
C ILE A 602 0.75 -34.41 4.36
N PHE A 603 0.30 -35.61 4.02
CA PHE A 603 0.75 -36.85 4.66
C PHE A 603 2.21 -37.17 4.34
N HIS A 604 2.94 -37.65 5.34
CA HIS A 604 4.37 -37.95 5.24
C HIS A 604 4.68 -39.45 5.34
N ASP A 605 3.89 -40.18 6.13
CA ASP A 605 4.05 -41.59 6.43
C ASP A 605 2.81 -42.36 5.96
N PHE A 606 2.97 -43.25 4.99
CA PHE A 606 1.87 -44.02 4.39
C PHE A 606 1.96 -45.48 4.84
N ILE A 607 1.19 -45.86 5.85
CA ILE A 607 1.15 -47.21 6.40
C ILE A 607 0.18 -48.07 5.58
N SER A 608 0.53 -49.33 5.33
CA SER A 608 -0.35 -50.26 4.62
C SER A 608 -1.65 -50.50 5.39
N PHE A 609 -2.78 -50.26 4.74
CA PHE A 609 -4.13 -50.55 5.25
C PHE A 609 -4.28 -51.99 5.73
N SER A 610 -3.60 -52.95 5.10
CA SER A 610 -3.65 -54.36 5.51
C SER A 610 -3.16 -54.60 6.95
N THR A 611 -2.41 -53.67 7.55
CA THR A 611 -1.95 -53.74 8.95
C THR A 611 -3.11 -53.83 9.96
N VAL A 612 -4.30 -53.32 9.62
CA VAL A 612 -5.50 -53.48 10.48
C VAL A 612 -5.95 -54.94 10.60
N THR A 613 -5.61 -55.80 9.63
CA THR A 613 -5.97 -57.22 9.68
C THR A 613 -5.13 -58.00 10.69
N THR A 614 -3.91 -57.53 10.98
CA THR A 614 -2.99 -58.16 11.92
C THR A 614 -3.03 -57.51 13.30
N ASN A 615 -3.44 -56.25 13.41
CA ASN A 615 -3.61 -55.53 14.68
C ASN A 615 -5.09 -55.27 14.99
N LYS A 616 -5.66 -56.11 15.87
CA LYS A 616 -7.07 -56.01 16.29
C LYS A 616 -7.39 -54.70 17.00
N GLN A 617 -6.47 -54.17 17.81
CA GLN A 617 -6.68 -52.92 18.54
C GLN A 617 -6.83 -51.75 17.55
N LEU A 618 -5.93 -51.67 16.55
CA LEU A 618 -6.01 -50.65 15.50
C LEU A 618 -7.31 -50.77 14.69
N ALA A 619 -7.76 -51.99 14.39
CA ALA A 619 -9.03 -52.22 13.69
C ALA A 619 -10.25 -51.76 14.49
N ASP A 620 -10.25 -52.03 15.80
CA ASP A 620 -11.31 -51.62 16.72
C ASP A 620 -11.31 -50.11 16.94
N ASP A 621 -10.14 -49.49 17.09
CA ASP A 621 -9.99 -48.04 17.26
C ASP A 621 -10.48 -47.28 16.01
N LEU A 622 -10.16 -47.79 14.81
CA LEU A 622 -10.61 -47.23 13.53
C LEU A 622 -12.05 -47.62 13.15
N GLN A 623 -12.68 -48.54 13.88
CA GLN A 623 -14.06 -48.99 13.67
C GLN A 623 -14.33 -49.48 12.23
N ILE A 624 -13.35 -50.14 11.61
CA ILE A 624 -13.36 -50.48 10.17
C ILE A 624 -14.53 -51.37 9.73
N ASN A 625 -15.17 -52.08 10.68
CA ASN A 625 -16.28 -53.00 10.45
C ASN A 625 -17.65 -52.44 10.87
N ASN A 626 -17.74 -51.20 11.32
CA ASN A 626 -18.94 -50.63 11.94
C ASN A 626 -19.69 -49.66 11.00
N TRP A 627 -20.96 -49.96 10.69
CA TRP A 627 -21.85 -49.09 9.90
C TRP A 627 -22.61 -48.06 10.74
N GLY A 628 -22.52 -48.12 12.08
CA GLY A 628 -23.22 -47.24 13.01
C GLY A 628 -22.41 -46.04 13.50
N ARG A 629 -21.12 -45.93 13.13
CA ARG A 629 -20.23 -44.88 13.62
C ARG A 629 -19.45 -44.25 12.47
N ILE A 630 -19.40 -42.92 12.48
CA ILE A 630 -18.69 -42.11 11.49
C ILE A 630 -17.48 -41.51 12.17
N SER A 631 -16.33 -41.55 11.51
CA SER A 631 -15.12 -40.86 11.94
C SER A 631 -14.68 -39.90 10.85
N SER A 632 -14.38 -38.64 11.22
CA SER A 632 -13.82 -37.65 10.30
C SER A 632 -12.46 -38.08 9.74
N ALA A 633 -11.77 -39.00 10.40
CA ALA A 633 -10.50 -39.54 9.95
C ALA A 633 -10.63 -40.60 8.83
N SER A 634 -11.83 -41.14 8.58
CA SER A 634 -12.08 -42.19 7.57
C SER A 634 -12.60 -41.58 6.28
N GLU A 635 -11.74 -41.43 5.28
CA GLU A 635 -12.08 -40.85 3.98
C GLU A 635 -11.93 -41.87 2.84
N ILE A 636 -12.63 -41.66 1.73
CA ILE A 636 -12.54 -42.52 0.54
C ILE A 636 -12.32 -41.65 -0.69
N PHE A 637 -11.32 -42.03 -1.48
CA PHE A 637 -11.07 -41.45 -2.80
C PHE A 637 -11.39 -42.46 -3.89
N ILE A 638 -12.07 -41.98 -4.93
CA ILE A 638 -12.39 -42.77 -6.11
C ILE A 638 -11.92 -42.05 -7.37
N LYS A 639 -11.40 -42.82 -8.32
CA LYS A 639 -11.13 -42.38 -9.69
C LYS A 639 -12.19 -42.99 -10.60
N LEU A 640 -12.97 -42.15 -11.27
CA LEU A 640 -14.02 -42.62 -12.18
C LEU A 640 -13.43 -43.11 -13.51
N ALA A 641 -14.03 -44.14 -14.10
CA ALA A 641 -13.66 -44.60 -15.43
C ALA A 641 -13.91 -43.51 -16.49
N PRO A 642 -13.14 -43.46 -17.60
CA PRO A 642 -13.34 -42.46 -18.64
C PRO A 642 -14.78 -42.45 -19.17
N GLY A 643 -15.45 -41.29 -19.12
CA GLY A 643 -16.84 -41.12 -19.57
C GLY A 643 -17.93 -41.57 -18.60
N ALA A 644 -17.58 -42.06 -17.40
CA ALA A 644 -18.57 -42.43 -16.39
C ALA A 644 -19.21 -41.18 -15.74
N PRO A 645 -20.55 -41.05 -15.73
CA PRO A 645 -21.21 -39.88 -15.16
C PRO A 645 -21.25 -39.95 -13.63
N ALA A 646 -20.67 -38.94 -12.96
CA ALA A 646 -20.65 -38.84 -11.49
C ALA A 646 -22.04 -39.00 -10.83
N PRO A 647 -23.15 -38.41 -11.34
CA PRO A 647 -24.48 -38.62 -10.77
C PRO A 647 -24.94 -40.09 -10.76
N GLY A 648 -24.52 -40.87 -11.77
CA GLY A 648 -24.82 -42.31 -11.83
C GLY A 648 -24.12 -43.09 -10.71
N ILE A 649 -22.86 -42.76 -10.44
CA ILE A 649 -22.07 -43.35 -9.35
C ILE A 649 -22.65 -42.96 -7.99
N VAL A 650 -23.02 -41.69 -7.80
CA VAL A 650 -23.72 -41.20 -6.59
C VAL A 650 -24.96 -42.03 -6.29
N LYS A 651 -25.77 -42.37 -7.31
CA LYS A 651 -26.96 -43.22 -7.14
C LYS A 651 -26.60 -44.64 -6.69
N GLN A 652 -25.53 -45.23 -7.24
CA GLN A 652 -25.05 -46.56 -6.86
C GLN A 652 -24.55 -46.59 -5.41
N ILE A 653 -23.66 -45.67 -5.02
CA ILE A 653 -23.08 -45.64 -3.66
C ILE A 653 -24.15 -45.40 -2.58
N ASN A 654 -25.17 -44.58 -2.88
CA ASN A 654 -26.31 -44.38 -1.97
C ASN A 654 -27.19 -45.63 -1.85
N THR A 655 -27.32 -46.42 -2.93
CA THR A 655 -28.03 -47.70 -2.89
C THR A 655 -27.29 -48.72 -2.02
N ILE A 656 -25.96 -48.76 -2.14
CA ILE A 656 -25.08 -49.60 -1.31
C ILE A 656 -25.21 -49.21 0.17
N LEU A 657 -25.18 -47.91 0.47
CA LEU A 657 -25.35 -47.41 1.84
C LEU A 657 -26.72 -47.83 2.42
N LYS A 658 -27.82 -47.63 1.69
CA LYS A 658 -29.17 -47.99 2.15
C LYS A 658 -29.34 -49.49 2.38
N LYS A 659 -28.67 -50.33 1.59
CA LYS A 659 -28.71 -51.79 1.74
C LYS A 659 -27.97 -52.25 3.01
N ASN A 660 -26.84 -51.64 3.32
CA ASN A 660 -25.95 -52.10 4.39
C ASN A 660 -26.18 -51.39 5.74
N ASN A 661 -26.77 -50.19 5.73
CA ASN A 661 -27.05 -49.39 6.92
C ASN A 661 -28.55 -49.39 7.26
N GLN A 662 -29.17 -50.57 7.33
CA GLN A 662 -30.55 -50.70 7.80
C GLN A 662 -30.58 -50.66 9.35
N PRO A 663 -31.50 -49.90 9.97
CA PRO A 663 -31.61 -49.85 11.42
C PRO A 663 -31.89 -51.25 11.99
N GLN A 664 -31.04 -51.73 12.89
CA GLN A 664 -31.28 -52.97 13.61
C GLN A 664 -32.30 -52.72 14.74
N GLY A 665 -33.48 -53.35 14.64
CA GLY A 665 -34.52 -53.37 15.68
C GLY A 665 -35.61 -52.29 15.53
N GLU A 666 -36.67 -52.40 16.36
CA GLU A 666 -37.73 -51.39 16.53
C GLU A 666 -37.19 -50.12 17.24
N GLN A 667 -36.21 -49.44 16.65
CA GLN A 667 -35.81 -48.12 17.15
C GLN A 667 -36.85 -47.08 16.73
N LYS A 668 -37.71 -46.69 17.68
CA LYS A 668 -38.69 -45.59 17.57
C LYS A 668 -38.05 -44.19 17.40
N MET A 669 -36.74 -44.10 17.19
CA MET A 669 -36.04 -42.82 17.05
C MET A 669 -35.89 -42.44 15.58
N PRO A 670 -36.11 -41.16 15.21
CA PRO A 670 -35.81 -40.69 13.87
C PRO A 670 -34.31 -40.86 13.60
N VAL A 671 -33.96 -41.57 12.53
CA VAL A 671 -32.59 -41.77 12.05
C VAL A 671 -32.25 -40.60 11.10
N PRO A 672 -31.05 -39.99 11.17
CA PRO A 672 -30.65 -38.98 10.19
C PRO A 672 -30.72 -39.54 8.77
N ILE A 673 -31.25 -38.75 7.84
CA ILE A 673 -31.21 -39.09 6.42
C ILE A 673 -29.79 -38.82 5.95
N ILE A 674 -29.08 -39.89 5.64
CA ILE A 674 -27.70 -39.85 5.17
C ILE A 674 -27.68 -40.05 3.66
N ASN A 675 -27.10 -39.10 2.94
CA ASN A 675 -26.82 -39.20 1.52
C ASN A 675 -25.33 -39.01 1.27
N LEU A 676 -24.73 -39.88 0.46
CA LEU A 676 -23.36 -39.73 -0.02
C LEU A 676 -23.34 -38.84 -1.26
N ALA A 677 -22.31 -38.02 -1.40
CA ALA A 677 -22.02 -37.20 -2.56
C ALA A 677 -20.55 -37.37 -2.99
N LEU A 678 -20.22 -36.87 -4.18
CA LEU A 678 -18.87 -36.85 -4.71
C LEU A 678 -18.37 -35.41 -4.75
N GLN A 679 -17.32 -35.13 -3.99
CA GLN A 679 -16.60 -33.86 -4.00
C GLN A 679 -15.44 -33.97 -4.99
N PRO A 680 -15.39 -33.16 -6.07
CA PRO A 680 -14.27 -33.16 -7.00
C PRO A 680 -12.96 -32.75 -6.30
N LEU A 681 -11.82 -33.26 -6.78
CA LEU A 681 -10.51 -32.96 -6.19
C LEU A 681 -10.21 -31.45 -6.12
N ASN A 682 -10.57 -30.70 -7.16
CA ASN A 682 -10.36 -29.25 -7.22
C ASN A 682 -11.25 -28.41 -6.27
N ASP A 683 -12.18 -29.05 -5.55
CA ASP A 683 -13.08 -28.40 -4.60
C ASP A 683 -12.70 -28.69 -3.14
N ILE A 684 -11.75 -29.59 -2.88
CA ILE A 684 -11.29 -29.92 -1.52
C ILE A 684 -10.74 -28.68 -0.82
N HIS A 685 -9.85 -27.94 -1.49
CA HIS A 685 -9.23 -26.73 -0.95
C HIS A 685 -10.22 -25.60 -0.62
N PHE A 686 -11.40 -25.57 -1.25
CA PHE A 686 -12.29 -24.39 -1.25
C PHE A 686 -13.64 -24.60 -0.58
N ASN A 687 -14.05 -25.85 -0.33
CA ASN A 687 -15.39 -26.15 0.11
C ASN A 687 -15.49 -26.10 1.64
N PRO A 688 -16.17 -25.11 2.23
CA PRO A 688 -16.27 -24.98 3.69
C PRO A 688 -17.15 -26.05 4.35
N ASP A 689 -17.96 -26.78 3.57
CA ASP A 689 -18.86 -27.80 4.10
C ASP A 689 -18.10 -29.07 4.53
N TYR A 690 -16.96 -29.35 3.89
CA TYR A 690 -16.16 -30.54 4.17
C TYR A 690 -14.73 -30.15 4.55
N ASN A 691 -14.36 -30.35 5.82
CA ASN A 691 -13.03 -30.02 6.35
C ASN A 691 -11.89 -30.64 5.52
N ILE A 692 -10.72 -29.99 5.58
CA ILE A 692 -9.44 -30.47 5.03
C ILE A 692 -8.60 -31.21 6.09
N PHE A 693 -7.61 -31.98 5.65
CA PHE A 693 -6.86 -32.95 6.45
C PHE A 693 -6.11 -32.41 7.67
N ASN A 694 -5.82 -31.10 7.71
CA ASN A 694 -5.14 -30.43 8.82
C ASN A 694 -6.09 -29.76 9.83
N PHE A 695 -7.41 -29.98 9.72
CA PHE A 695 -8.44 -29.28 10.50
C PHE A 695 -8.38 -27.74 10.38
N SER A 696 -7.64 -27.20 9.40
CA SER A 696 -7.67 -25.77 9.09
C SER A 696 -8.87 -25.45 8.21
N SER A 697 -9.29 -24.19 8.22
CA SER A 697 -10.44 -23.77 7.42
C SER A 697 -10.06 -23.73 5.92
N PRO A 698 -10.88 -24.32 5.02
CA PRO A 698 -10.70 -24.22 3.58
C PRO A 698 -10.60 -22.77 3.10
N ALA A 699 -9.84 -22.53 2.04
CA ALA A 699 -9.72 -21.20 1.44
C ALA A 699 -11.06 -20.71 0.89
N SER A 700 -11.44 -19.47 1.18
CA SER A 700 -12.73 -18.94 0.72
C SER A 700 -12.61 -18.31 -0.66
N LYS A 701 -13.20 -18.93 -1.69
CA LYS A 701 -13.31 -18.36 -3.05
C LYS A 701 -13.84 -16.92 -3.03
N THR A 702 -14.84 -16.64 -2.18
CA THR A 702 -15.41 -15.29 -2.02
C THR A 702 -14.38 -14.28 -1.54
N THR A 703 -13.56 -14.63 -0.54
CA THR A 703 -12.48 -13.77 -0.04
C THR A 703 -11.42 -13.55 -1.11
N LEU A 704 -10.99 -14.61 -1.82
CA LEU A 704 -10.00 -14.52 -2.89
C LEU A 704 -10.47 -13.68 -4.08
N TYR A 705 -11.74 -13.80 -4.49
CA TYR A 705 -12.32 -12.93 -5.51
C TYR A 705 -12.45 -11.48 -5.03
N GLY A 706 -12.77 -11.25 -3.75
CA GLY A 706 -12.78 -9.91 -3.15
C GLY A 706 -11.38 -9.27 -3.16
N LEU A 707 -10.35 -10.05 -2.87
CA LEU A 707 -8.95 -9.61 -2.95
C LEU A 707 -8.54 -9.29 -4.38
N LEU A 708 -8.83 -10.19 -5.33
CA LEU A 708 -8.55 -9.96 -6.74
C LEU A 708 -9.28 -8.74 -7.29
N ALA A 709 -10.55 -8.54 -6.92
CA ALA A 709 -11.31 -7.34 -7.29
C ALA A 709 -10.66 -6.07 -6.73
N SER A 710 -10.25 -6.08 -5.45
CA SER A 710 -9.55 -4.95 -4.82
C SER A 710 -8.23 -4.64 -5.52
N ALA A 711 -7.45 -5.68 -5.87
CA ALA A 711 -6.21 -5.57 -6.62
C ALA A 711 -6.43 -4.90 -8.00
N ILE A 712 -7.47 -5.33 -8.72
CA ILE A 712 -7.87 -4.74 -10.01
C ILE A 712 -8.26 -3.27 -9.84
N PHE A 713 -9.03 -2.91 -8.80
CA PHE A 713 -9.38 -1.52 -8.53
C PHE A 713 -8.15 -0.63 -8.25
N LEU A 714 -7.18 -1.13 -7.48
CA LEU A 714 -5.92 -0.40 -7.22
C LEU A 714 -5.08 -0.25 -8.49
N LEU A 715 -5.03 -1.28 -9.34
CA LEU A 715 -4.34 -1.22 -10.63
C LEU A 715 -5.01 -0.21 -11.56
N LEU A 716 -6.35 -0.23 -11.66
CA LEU A 716 -7.13 0.73 -12.42
C LEU A 716 -6.91 2.16 -11.90
N LEU A 717 -6.82 2.36 -10.59
CA LEU A 717 -6.51 3.64 -9.98
C LEU A 717 -5.16 4.19 -10.48
N ALA A 718 -4.13 3.34 -10.52
CA ALA A 718 -2.82 3.70 -11.05
C ALA A 718 -2.86 4.03 -12.56
N CYS A 719 -3.59 3.26 -13.35
CA CYS A 719 -3.80 3.53 -14.78
C CYS A 719 -4.55 4.85 -15.01
N ILE A 720 -5.66 5.08 -14.30
CA ILE A 720 -6.46 6.31 -14.36
C ILE A 720 -5.59 7.52 -13.99
N ASN A 721 -4.77 7.39 -12.95
CA ASN A 721 -3.84 8.43 -12.54
C ASN A 721 -2.84 8.76 -13.67
N TYR A 722 -2.22 7.74 -14.26
CA TYR A 722 -1.32 7.92 -15.41
C TYR A 722 -2.01 8.64 -16.58
N VAL A 723 -3.23 8.20 -16.93
CA VAL A 723 -4.04 8.82 -18.00
C VAL A 723 -4.33 10.29 -17.68
N ASN A 724 -4.75 10.60 -16.46
CA ASN A 724 -5.06 11.96 -16.02
C ASN A 724 -3.82 12.88 -16.13
N LEU A 725 -2.65 12.40 -15.70
CA LEU A 725 -1.41 13.18 -15.74
C LEU A 725 -0.85 13.37 -17.15
N THR A 726 -0.80 12.31 -17.95
CA THR A 726 -0.28 12.38 -19.32
C THR A 726 -1.18 13.19 -20.26
N THR A 727 -2.49 13.12 -20.07
CA THR A 727 -3.45 13.94 -20.83
C THR A 727 -3.38 15.42 -20.45
N ALA A 728 -3.12 15.72 -19.17
CA ALA A 728 -2.85 17.09 -18.73
C ALA A 728 -1.60 17.65 -19.45
N GLN A 729 -0.52 16.88 -19.55
CA GLN A 729 0.69 17.30 -20.27
C GLN A 729 0.52 17.44 -21.79
N ALA A 730 -0.53 16.86 -22.38
CA ALA A 730 -0.69 16.82 -23.83
C ALA A 730 -0.71 18.20 -24.49
N ALA A 731 -1.22 19.22 -23.80
CA ALA A 731 -1.23 20.60 -24.28
C ALA A 731 0.17 21.20 -24.44
N GLN A 732 1.14 20.82 -23.60
CA GLN A 732 2.54 21.28 -23.72
C GLN A 732 3.24 20.64 -24.93
N ARG A 733 2.89 19.38 -25.24
CA ARG A 733 3.42 18.61 -26.38
C ARG A 733 2.68 18.88 -27.69
N ALA A 734 1.58 19.64 -27.65
CA ALA A 734 0.77 19.93 -28.83
C ALA A 734 1.59 20.62 -29.94
N LYS A 735 2.48 21.58 -29.60
CA LYS A 735 3.36 22.28 -30.56
C LYS A 735 4.32 21.34 -31.26
N GLU A 736 4.95 20.43 -30.52
CA GLU A 736 5.83 19.40 -31.06
C GLU A 736 5.08 18.50 -32.06
N ILE A 737 3.88 18.05 -31.71
CA ILE A 737 3.06 17.18 -32.57
C ILE A 737 2.55 17.92 -33.80
N GLY A 738 2.18 19.20 -33.65
CA GLY A 738 1.82 20.07 -34.76
C GLY A 738 2.95 20.16 -35.79
N ILE A 739 4.19 20.35 -35.32
CA ILE A 739 5.38 20.40 -36.17
C ILE A 739 5.66 19.03 -36.82
N LEU A 740 5.60 17.93 -36.07
CA LEU A 740 5.81 16.58 -36.60
C LEU A 740 4.81 16.20 -37.70
N LYS A 741 3.54 16.59 -37.53
CA LYS A 741 2.51 16.39 -38.55
C LYS A 741 2.73 17.25 -39.79
N THR A 742 3.20 18.50 -39.63
CA THR A 742 3.58 19.31 -40.80
C THR A 742 4.80 18.74 -41.54
N LEU A 743 5.67 18.01 -40.82
CA LEU A 743 6.81 17.29 -41.38
C LEU A 743 6.43 15.89 -41.93
N GLY A 744 5.14 15.54 -41.98
CA GLY A 744 4.66 14.30 -42.61
C GLY A 744 4.38 13.11 -41.68
N SER A 745 4.49 13.26 -40.34
CA SER A 745 4.16 12.16 -39.41
C SER A 745 2.67 11.81 -39.45
N SER A 746 2.35 10.53 -39.68
CA SER A 746 0.97 10.04 -39.72
C SER A 746 0.36 9.93 -38.31
N ARG A 747 -0.98 9.93 -38.23
CA ARG A 747 -1.69 9.78 -36.93
C ARG A 747 -1.35 8.46 -36.24
N ILE A 748 -1.27 7.37 -36.99
CA ILE A 748 -0.96 6.03 -36.48
C ILE A 748 0.49 5.98 -35.98
N GLN A 749 1.44 6.59 -36.69
CA GLN A 749 2.84 6.64 -36.27
C GLN A 749 3.00 7.35 -34.93
N LEU A 750 2.27 8.43 -34.70
CA LEU A 750 2.23 9.13 -33.42
C LEU A 750 1.60 8.27 -32.31
N VAL A 751 0.51 7.55 -32.60
CA VAL A 751 -0.12 6.64 -31.63
C VAL A 751 0.85 5.54 -31.21
N ILE A 752 1.52 4.88 -32.16
CA ILE A 752 2.52 3.84 -31.88
C ILE A 752 3.69 4.40 -31.08
N GLN A 753 4.16 5.61 -31.39
CA GLN A 753 5.22 6.27 -30.63
C GLN A 753 4.80 6.51 -29.16
N PHE A 754 3.61 7.05 -28.91
CA PHE A 754 3.12 7.29 -27.54
C PHE A 754 2.82 6.01 -26.76
N LEU A 755 2.31 4.98 -27.44
CA LEU A 755 2.17 3.65 -26.84
C LEU A 755 3.53 3.04 -26.50
N GLY A 756 4.55 3.24 -27.35
CA GLY A 756 5.93 2.84 -27.05
C GLY A 756 6.54 3.58 -25.86
N GLU A 757 6.28 4.89 -25.73
CA GLU A 757 6.65 5.67 -24.53
C GLU A 757 5.97 5.12 -23.26
N THR A 758 4.67 4.82 -23.34
CA THR A 758 3.91 4.26 -22.22
C THR A 758 4.39 2.86 -21.86
N PHE A 759 4.68 2.03 -22.86
CA PHE A 759 5.21 0.69 -22.68
C PHE A 759 6.54 0.71 -21.94
N PHE A 760 7.47 1.56 -22.35
CA PHE A 760 8.76 1.68 -21.66
C PHE A 760 8.60 2.08 -20.18
N MET A 761 7.73 3.05 -19.90
CA MET A 761 7.44 3.51 -18.54
C MET A 761 6.82 2.39 -17.69
N THR A 762 5.91 1.63 -18.29
CA THR A 762 5.26 0.49 -17.63
C THR A 762 6.25 -0.63 -17.37
N SER A 763 7.16 -0.93 -18.31
CA SER A 763 8.21 -1.93 -18.11
C SER A 763 9.14 -1.57 -16.94
N VAL A 764 9.56 -0.30 -16.84
CA VAL A 764 10.35 0.18 -15.70
C VAL A 764 9.55 0.04 -14.40
N ALA A 765 8.26 0.38 -14.43
CA ALA A 765 7.39 0.25 -13.26
C ALA A 765 7.22 -1.21 -12.82
N VAL A 766 7.07 -2.15 -13.76
CA VAL A 766 7.01 -3.61 -13.51
C VAL A 766 8.32 -4.11 -12.92
N CYS A 767 9.48 -3.70 -13.44
CA CYS A 767 10.78 -4.08 -12.85
C CYS A 767 10.89 -3.64 -11.38
N ILE A 768 10.47 -2.41 -11.06
CA ILE A 768 10.44 -1.93 -9.67
C ILE A 768 9.43 -2.75 -8.84
N SER A 769 8.28 -3.10 -9.42
CA SER A 769 7.24 -3.89 -8.74
C SER A 769 7.69 -5.30 -8.39
N ILE A 770 8.46 -5.94 -9.28
CA ILE A 770 9.08 -7.25 -9.04
C ILE A 770 10.04 -7.19 -7.85
N LEU A 771 10.82 -6.10 -7.73
CA LEU A 771 11.72 -5.90 -6.58
C LEU A 771 10.97 -5.63 -5.27
N LEU A 772 9.81 -4.97 -5.36
CA LEU A 772 8.97 -4.64 -4.19
C LEU A 772 8.11 -5.82 -3.72
N ALA A 773 7.68 -6.71 -4.62
CA ALA A 773 6.73 -7.78 -4.29
C ALA A 773 7.22 -8.71 -3.15
N PRO A 774 8.49 -9.19 -3.10
CA PRO A 774 8.96 -9.98 -1.97
C PRO A 774 8.93 -9.23 -0.63
N VAL A 775 9.20 -7.92 -0.66
CA VAL A 775 9.13 -7.07 0.54
C VAL A 775 7.68 -6.97 1.02
N ILE A 776 6.74 -6.76 0.10
CA ILE A 776 5.31 -6.69 0.40
C ILE A 776 4.82 -8.03 0.95
N LEU A 777 5.12 -9.16 0.30
CA LEU A 777 4.73 -10.49 0.80
C LEU A 777 5.26 -10.74 2.22
N LYS A 778 6.51 -10.36 2.49
CA LYS A 778 7.07 -10.48 3.84
C LYS A 778 6.39 -9.58 4.87
N MET A 779 5.95 -8.38 4.47
CA MET A 779 5.14 -7.51 5.34
C MET A 779 3.77 -8.11 5.67
N PHE A 780 3.28 -9.05 4.87
CA PHE A 780 2.04 -9.78 5.09
C PHE A 780 2.27 -11.23 5.55
N ALA A 781 3.48 -11.61 5.98
CA ALA A 781 3.79 -12.98 6.41
C ALA A 781 2.95 -13.46 7.61
N ASP A 782 2.44 -12.53 8.40
CA ASP A 782 1.57 -12.83 9.56
C ASP A 782 0.09 -12.99 9.15
N VAL A 783 -0.26 -12.64 7.92
CA VAL A 783 -1.62 -12.69 7.34
C VAL A 783 -1.73 -13.78 6.26
N ILE A 784 -0.60 -14.20 5.70
CA ILE A 784 -0.49 -15.08 4.55
C ILE A 784 0.29 -16.32 4.96
N SER A 785 -0.05 -17.48 4.40
CA SER A 785 0.71 -18.72 4.62
C SER A 785 2.22 -18.53 4.39
N PRO A 786 3.09 -19.05 5.27
CA PRO A 786 4.54 -18.89 5.18
C PRO A 786 5.15 -19.48 3.90
N ASP A 787 4.42 -20.37 3.22
CA ASP A 787 4.83 -21.05 1.99
C ASP A 787 4.68 -20.19 0.72
N ILE A 788 4.08 -18.99 0.82
CA ILE A 788 3.93 -18.10 -0.33
C ILE A 788 5.27 -17.42 -0.65
N HIS A 789 5.90 -17.88 -1.73
CA HIS A 789 7.15 -17.32 -2.24
C HIS A 789 6.96 -16.67 -3.61
N ALA A 790 7.58 -15.50 -3.81
CA ALA A 790 7.63 -14.83 -5.12
C ALA A 790 8.62 -15.53 -6.06
N ASN A 791 8.25 -16.71 -6.59
CA ASN A 791 9.09 -17.41 -7.57
C ASN A 791 8.87 -16.86 -8.99
N ILE A 792 9.46 -15.69 -9.25
CA ILE A 792 9.28 -14.93 -10.51
C ILE A 792 9.80 -15.69 -11.75
N LEU A 793 10.66 -16.69 -11.56
CA LEU A 793 11.31 -17.43 -12.64
C LEU A 793 10.42 -18.53 -13.25
N GLN A 794 9.21 -18.77 -12.73
CA GLN A 794 8.30 -19.72 -13.34
C GLN A 794 7.79 -19.21 -14.70
N PRO A 795 7.75 -20.05 -15.76
CA PRO A 795 7.30 -19.65 -17.10
C PRO A 795 5.93 -18.99 -17.13
N ASP A 796 4.99 -19.51 -16.32
CA ASP A 796 3.61 -19.01 -16.25
C ASP A 796 3.55 -17.58 -15.68
N ILE A 797 4.37 -17.28 -14.68
CA ILE A 797 4.47 -15.93 -14.08
C ILE A 797 5.14 -14.96 -15.06
N ILE A 798 6.16 -15.39 -15.80
CA ILE A 798 6.82 -14.56 -16.82
C ILE A 798 5.82 -14.20 -17.93
N LEU A 799 5.07 -15.19 -18.42
CA LEU A 799 4.03 -14.97 -19.43
C LEU A 799 2.95 -14.02 -18.91
N PHE A 800 2.51 -14.21 -17.66
CA PHE A 800 1.56 -13.32 -17.00
C PHE A 800 2.08 -11.88 -16.90
N LEU A 801 3.33 -11.67 -16.46
CA LEU A 801 3.95 -10.34 -16.36
C LEU A 801 4.06 -9.66 -17.74
N LEU A 802 4.36 -10.42 -18.79
CA LEU A 802 4.41 -9.91 -20.17
C LEU A 802 3.03 -9.44 -20.62
N ILE A 803 2.00 -10.27 -20.43
CA ILE A 803 0.59 -9.92 -20.74
C ILE A 803 0.17 -8.69 -19.93
N LEU A 804 0.44 -8.68 -18.62
CA LEU A 804 0.11 -7.58 -17.72
C LEU A 804 0.75 -6.26 -18.18
N THR A 805 2.03 -6.29 -18.58
CA THR A 805 2.74 -5.12 -19.11
C THR A 805 2.06 -4.58 -20.36
N ILE A 806 1.68 -5.45 -21.30
CA ILE A 806 0.98 -5.06 -22.53
C ILE A 806 -0.39 -4.44 -22.20
N VAL A 807 -1.18 -5.10 -21.35
CA VAL A 807 -2.52 -4.65 -20.95
C VAL A 807 -2.46 -3.29 -20.28
N ILE A 808 -1.58 -3.08 -19.30
CA ILE A 808 -1.43 -1.79 -18.61
C ILE A 808 -0.97 -0.69 -19.58
N SER A 809 -0.05 -1.01 -20.50
CA SER A 809 0.46 -0.05 -21.49
C SER A 809 -0.63 0.41 -22.44
N VAL A 810 -1.51 -0.50 -22.86
CA VAL A 810 -2.67 -0.18 -23.70
C VAL A 810 -3.70 0.62 -22.91
N LEU A 811 -4.12 0.15 -21.73
CA LEU A 811 -5.12 0.83 -20.90
C LEU A 811 -4.69 2.25 -20.52
N SER A 812 -3.43 2.43 -20.15
CA SER A 812 -2.89 3.72 -19.69
C SER A 812 -2.48 4.64 -20.84
N GLY A 813 -2.03 4.08 -21.97
CA GLY A 813 -1.43 4.83 -23.08
C GLY A 813 -2.38 5.13 -24.23
N PHE A 814 -3.41 4.30 -24.45
CA PHE A 814 -4.29 4.41 -25.60
C PHE A 814 -5.06 5.73 -25.63
N TYR A 815 -5.69 6.11 -24.50
CA TYR A 815 -6.44 7.36 -24.43
C TYR A 815 -5.57 8.61 -24.62
N PRO A 816 -4.44 8.80 -23.89
CA PRO A 816 -3.53 9.90 -24.14
C PRO A 816 -3.06 9.94 -25.61
N ALA A 817 -2.68 8.80 -26.19
CA ALA A 817 -2.24 8.71 -27.58
C ALA A 817 -3.33 9.14 -28.57
N MET A 818 -4.59 8.78 -28.32
CA MET A 818 -5.74 9.21 -29.13
C MET A 818 -5.98 10.72 -29.04
N VAL A 819 -5.87 11.31 -27.84
CA VAL A 819 -6.00 12.75 -27.62
C VAL A 819 -4.86 13.52 -28.31
N LEU A 820 -3.62 13.11 -28.09
CA LEU A 820 -2.40 13.72 -28.65
C LEU A 820 -2.37 13.64 -30.18
N SER A 821 -2.70 12.48 -30.74
CA SER A 821 -2.76 12.29 -32.19
C SER A 821 -3.92 13.05 -32.85
N GLY A 822 -4.88 13.57 -32.09
CA GLY A 822 -6.04 14.34 -32.59
C GLY A 822 -5.77 15.82 -32.87
N PHE A 823 -4.64 16.40 -32.45
CA PHE A 823 -4.39 17.84 -32.61
C PHE A 823 -4.24 18.26 -34.09
N LYS A 824 -4.92 19.35 -34.48
CA LYS A 824 -4.83 19.93 -35.83
C LYS A 824 -3.65 20.93 -35.91
N PRO A 825 -2.67 20.76 -36.81
CA PRO A 825 -1.47 21.61 -36.87
C PRO A 825 -1.77 23.11 -36.96
N VAL A 826 -2.76 23.49 -37.78
CA VAL A 826 -3.17 24.89 -38.00
C VAL A 826 -3.62 25.56 -36.70
N THR A 827 -4.41 24.86 -35.87
CA THR A 827 -4.93 25.41 -34.60
C THR A 827 -3.83 25.58 -33.54
N VAL A 828 -2.86 24.66 -33.53
CA VAL A 828 -1.74 24.65 -32.60
C VAL A 828 -0.75 25.77 -32.94
N LEU A 829 -0.42 25.95 -34.22
CA LEU A 829 0.55 26.96 -34.68
C LEU A 829 -0.01 28.39 -34.58
N LYS A 830 -1.33 28.58 -34.75
CA LYS A 830 -2.00 29.87 -34.52
C LYS A 830 -2.22 30.21 -33.03
N ASN A 831 -1.71 29.40 -32.10
CA ASN A 831 -1.88 29.56 -30.64
C ASN A 831 -3.34 29.59 -30.16
N GLN A 832 -4.30 29.23 -31.02
CA GLN A 832 -5.75 29.24 -30.72
C GLN A 832 -6.18 28.07 -29.80
N VAL A 833 -5.28 27.13 -29.52
CA VAL A 833 -5.50 26.04 -28.55
C VAL A 833 -5.68 26.57 -27.12
N ARG A 834 -5.14 27.75 -26.80
CA ARG A 834 -5.26 28.36 -25.46
C ARG A 834 -6.66 28.95 -25.17
N GLY A 835 -7.40 29.42 -26.18
CA GLY A 835 -8.68 30.12 -26.01
C GLY A 835 -9.93 29.21 -25.99
N ASN A 836 -9.87 28.01 -26.60
CA ASN A 836 -11.02 27.13 -26.77
C ASN A 836 -11.05 25.91 -25.82
N SER A 837 -10.21 25.88 -24.79
CA SER A 837 -10.09 24.74 -23.87
C SER A 837 -11.32 24.49 -22.98
N ASN A 838 -12.25 25.46 -22.88
CA ASN A 838 -13.47 25.34 -22.08
C ASN A 838 -14.65 24.65 -22.78
N LYS A 839 -14.57 24.28 -24.07
CA LYS A 839 -15.74 23.74 -24.83
C LYS A 839 -15.59 22.36 -25.49
N THR A 840 -14.58 21.55 -25.20
CA THR A 840 -14.43 20.23 -25.86
C THR A 840 -14.47 19.04 -24.91
N ARG A 841 -15.12 17.96 -25.39
CA ARG A 841 -15.28 16.58 -24.86
C ARG A 841 -14.11 16.05 -23.99
N ASN A 842 -12.89 16.52 -24.21
CA ASN A 842 -11.68 16.14 -23.48
C ASN A 842 -11.65 16.61 -22.00
N SER A 843 -12.23 17.77 -21.66
CA SER A 843 -12.27 18.24 -20.26
C SER A 843 -13.27 17.43 -19.41
N ARG A 844 -14.42 17.03 -19.98
CA ARG A 844 -15.45 16.22 -19.31
C ARG A 844 -14.95 14.82 -18.95
N LEU A 845 -14.24 14.16 -19.88
CA LEU A 845 -13.67 12.83 -19.65
C LEU A 845 -12.62 12.83 -18.53
N ARG A 846 -11.71 13.82 -18.51
CA ARG A 846 -10.74 13.97 -17.43
C ARG A 846 -11.43 14.18 -16.08
N LYS A 847 -12.44 15.06 -16.02
CA LYS A 847 -13.22 15.25 -14.79
C LYS A 847 -13.89 13.97 -14.33
N SER A 848 -14.48 13.20 -15.25
CA SER A 848 -15.07 11.89 -14.95
C SER A 848 -14.04 10.90 -14.39
N LEU A 849 -12.86 10.78 -15.03
CA LEU A 849 -11.77 9.91 -14.57
C LEU A 849 -11.25 10.32 -13.18
N THR A 850 -11.13 11.62 -12.92
CA THR A 850 -10.75 12.15 -11.61
C THR A 850 -11.83 11.86 -10.55
N VAL A 851 -13.12 11.96 -10.88
CA VAL A 851 -14.22 11.59 -9.97
C VAL A 851 -14.17 10.09 -9.65
N SER A 852 -14.02 9.22 -10.66
CA SER A 852 -13.89 7.78 -10.45
C SER A 852 -12.72 7.41 -9.52
N GLN A 853 -11.58 8.10 -9.67
CA GLN A 853 -10.43 7.93 -8.79
C GLN A 853 -10.78 8.24 -7.32
N PHE A 854 -11.48 9.35 -7.07
CA PHE A 854 -11.92 9.70 -5.71
C PHE A 854 -13.02 8.80 -5.17
N VAL A 855 -13.92 8.30 -6.01
CA VAL A 855 -14.94 7.33 -5.61
C VAL A 855 -14.26 6.08 -5.08
N VAL A 856 -13.29 5.51 -5.81
CA VAL A 856 -12.55 4.32 -5.36
C VAL A 856 -11.78 4.59 -4.07
N ALA A 857 -11.09 5.72 -3.97
CA ALA A 857 -10.32 6.05 -2.77
C ALA A 857 -11.18 6.28 -1.54
N GLN A 858 -12.28 7.03 -1.66
CA GLN A 858 -13.21 7.24 -0.55
C GLN A 858 -13.95 5.96 -0.16
N PHE A 859 -14.24 5.08 -1.12
CA PHE A 859 -14.85 3.77 -0.84
C PHE A 859 -13.97 2.95 0.10
N PHE A 860 -12.68 2.82 -0.21
CA PHE A 860 -11.74 2.09 0.64
C PHE A 860 -11.61 2.71 2.04
N ILE A 861 -11.58 4.04 2.15
CA ILE A 861 -11.57 4.74 3.46
C ILE A 861 -12.83 4.38 4.27
N MET A 862 -14.01 4.52 3.67
CA MET A 862 -15.28 4.25 4.33
C MET A 862 -15.41 2.78 4.75
N ALA A 863 -15.09 1.86 3.83
CA ALA A 863 -15.13 0.42 4.08
C ALA A 863 -14.19 0.03 5.23
N THR A 864 -12.96 0.56 5.23
CA THR A 864 -11.98 0.27 6.28
C THR A 864 -12.45 0.74 7.65
N ILE A 865 -12.95 1.99 7.77
CA ILE A 865 -13.41 2.51 9.06
C ILE A 865 -14.60 1.69 9.58
N LEU A 866 -15.57 1.36 8.72
CA LEU A 866 -16.75 0.61 9.12
C LEU A 866 -16.44 -0.85 9.50
N VAL A 867 -15.59 -1.53 8.74
CA VAL A 867 -15.14 -2.90 9.05
C VAL A 867 -14.34 -2.93 10.35
N ASN A 868 -13.43 -1.98 10.55
CA ASN A 868 -12.66 -1.87 11.79
C ASN A 868 -13.56 -1.60 13.00
N GLN A 869 -14.60 -0.77 12.84
CA GLN A 869 -15.58 -0.52 13.88
C GLN A 869 -16.37 -1.79 14.23
N GLN A 870 -16.77 -2.59 13.25
CA GLN A 870 -17.47 -3.87 13.47
C GLN A 870 -16.57 -4.89 14.18
N ILE A 871 -15.30 -5.01 13.79
CA ILE A 871 -14.34 -5.93 14.44
C ILE A 871 -14.06 -5.49 15.87
N TYR A 872 -13.83 -4.18 16.08
CA TYR A 872 -13.63 -3.65 17.41
C TYR A 872 -14.84 -3.94 18.32
N TYR A 873 -16.05 -3.73 17.81
CA TYR A 873 -17.27 -4.12 18.52
C TYR A 873 -17.31 -5.61 18.82
N ALA A 874 -16.99 -6.47 17.84
CA ALA A 874 -17.04 -7.92 18.02
C ALA A 874 -16.07 -8.44 19.09
N LEU A 875 -14.89 -7.83 19.22
CA LEU A 875 -13.86 -8.22 20.20
C LEU A 875 -14.11 -7.67 21.61
N HIS A 876 -14.75 -6.50 21.72
CA HIS A 876 -14.93 -5.78 23.00
C HIS A 876 -16.36 -5.84 23.55
N LYS A 877 -17.32 -6.35 22.77
CA LYS A 877 -18.68 -6.56 23.25
C LYS A 877 -18.67 -7.50 24.44
N ASN A 878 -19.47 -7.18 25.46
CA ASN A 878 -19.72 -8.09 26.56
C ASN A 878 -20.48 -9.33 26.04
N LEU A 879 -19.83 -10.48 26.06
CA LEU A 879 -20.36 -11.76 25.59
C LEU A 879 -21.25 -12.47 26.63
N GLY A 880 -21.47 -11.86 27.80
CA GLY A 880 -22.20 -12.46 28.92
C GLY A 880 -21.32 -13.27 29.87
N PHE A 881 -20.00 -13.29 29.66
CA PHE A 881 -18.99 -13.93 30.52
C PHE A 881 -17.66 -13.16 30.49
N LYS A 882 -16.84 -13.37 31.53
CA LYS A 882 -15.46 -12.88 31.64
C LYS A 882 -14.52 -13.75 30.79
N LYS A 883 -13.70 -13.13 29.96
CA LYS A 883 -12.68 -13.81 29.13
C LYS A 883 -11.23 -13.42 29.48
N ASP A 884 -11.04 -12.23 30.05
CA ASP A 884 -9.71 -11.67 30.28
C ASP A 884 -9.02 -12.35 31.48
N ALA A 885 -7.70 -12.57 31.37
CA ALA A 885 -6.88 -13.23 32.39
C ALA A 885 -7.38 -14.65 32.77
N ILE A 886 -7.87 -15.41 31.79
CA ILE A 886 -8.22 -16.82 31.93
C ILE A 886 -7.31 -17.65 31.02
N LEU A 887 -6.61 -18.63 31.59
CA LEU A 887 -5.82 -19.62 30.87
C LEU A 887 -6.63 -20.90 30.68
N ILE A 888 -6.53 -21.46 29.48
CA ILE A 888 -7.10 -22.75 29.10
C ILE A 888 -5.93 -23.73 28.91
N ILE A 889 -5.96 -24.84 29.63
CA ILE A 889 -4.93 -25.88 29.59
C ILE A 889 -5.62 -27.22 29.34
N ASN A 890 -5.32 -27.86 28.21
CA ASN A 890 -5.89 -29.15 27.84
C ASN A 890 -5.01 -30.30 28.34
N THR A 891 -5.59 -31.24 29.07
CA THR A 891 -4.92 -32.44 29.58
C THR A 891 -4.76 -33.50 28.48
N PRO A 892 -3.67 -34.29 28.48
CA PRO A 892 -3.40 -35.24 27.41
C PRO A 892 -4.49 -36.32 27.32
N TRP A 893 -4.98 -36.64 26.12
CA TRP A 893 -6.14 -37.53 25.96
C TRP A 893 -5.92 -38.95 26.54
N GLU A 894 -4.73 -39.53 26.35
CA GLU A 894 -4.45 -40.93 26.70
C GLU A 894 -3.94 -41.14 28.14
N THR A 895 -3.17 -40.18 28.67
CA THR A 895 -2.53 -40.29 29.98
C THR A 895 -3.30 -39.57 31.08
N SER A 896 -4.31 -38.75 30.72
CA SER A 896 -5.12 -38.00 31.68
C SER A 896 -5.99 -38.92 32.53
N LYS A 897 -5.73 -38.88 33.83
CA LYS A 897 -6.54 -39.54 34.86
C LYS A 897 -7.18 -38.46 35.72
N THR A 898 -8.43 -38.68 36.12
CA THR A 898 -9.15 -37.77 37.02
C THR A 898 -8.36 -37.48 38.31
N SER A 899 -7.64 -38.47 38.85
CA SER A 899 -6.79 -38.29 40.03
C SER A 899 -5.60 -37.36 39.77
N THR A 900 -4.93 -37.48 38.62
CA THR A 900 -3.82 -36.61 38.23
C THR A 900 -4.28 -35.17 38.02
N ASN A 901 -5.42 -34.99 37.34
CA ASN A 901 -6.03 -33.67 37.14
C ASN A 901 -6.38 -33.00 38.48
N GLN A 902 -6.88 -33.78 39.45
CA GLN A 902 -7.21 -33.26 40.77
C GLN A 902 -5.95 -32.81 41.55
N VAL A 903 -4.83 -33.53 41.41
CA VAL A 903 -3.54 -33.12 42.00
C VAL A 903 -3.07 -31.80 41.39
N LEU A 904 -3.10 -31.67 40.06
CA LEU A 904 -2.75 -30.43 39.38
C LEU A 904 -3.66 -29.27 39.76
N LEU A 905 -4.97 -29.50 39.83
CA LEU A 905 -5.96 -28.52 40.27
C LEU A 905 -5.60 -27.98 41.66
N ASN A 906 -5.27 -28.86 42.61
CA ASN A 906 -4.88 -28.47 43.96
C ASN A 906 -3.53 -27.72 44.00
N GLU A 907 -2.53 -28.16 43.23
CA GLU A 907 -1.25 -27.44 43.11
C GLU A 907 -1.47 -26.03 42.53
N PHE A 908 -2.30 -25.88 41.50
CA PHE A 908 -2.62 -24.57 40.91
C PHE A 908 -3.40 -23.66 41.88
N ARG A 909 -4.35 -24.21 42.66
CA ARG A 909 -5.08 -23.47 43.71
C ARG A 909 -4.15 -22.88 44.77
N SER A 910 -3.04 -23.56 45.06
CA SER A 910 -2.09 -23.11 46.08
C SER A 910 -1.21 -21.93 45.62
N MET A 911 -1.18 -21.62 44.32
CA MET A 911 -0.34 -20.56 43.78
C MET A 911 -0.93 -19.17 44.07
N PRO A 912 -0.16 -18.21 44.63
CA PRO A 912 -0.70 -16.91 45.02
C PRO A 912 -1.17 -16.05 43.85
N GLN A 913 -0.68 -16.32 42.63
CA GLN A 913 -1.05 -15.62 41.39
C GLN A 913 -2.41 -16.08 40.82
N VAL A 914 -2.89 -17.25 41.23
CA VAL A 914 -4.16 -17.83 40.76
C VAL A 914 -5.31 -17.29 41.62
N ALA A 915 -6.38 -16.84 40.98
CA ALA A 915 -7.60 -16.39 41.64
C ALA A 915 -8.57 -17.57 41.84
N LEU A 916 -8.85 -18.33 40.78
CA LEU A 916 -9.73 -19.49 40.77
C LEU A 916 -9.23 -20.50 39.75
N VAL A 917 -9.46 -21.79 40.01
CA VAL A 917 -9.24 -22.85 39.01
C VAL A 917 -10.32 -23.91 39.12
N GLY A 918 -10.78 -24.36 37.97
CA GLY A 918 -11.82 -25.36 37.83
C GLY A 918 -11.52 -26.33 36.69
N LEU A 919 -12.13 -27.50 36.79
CA LEU A 919 -12.11 -28.51 35.73
C LEU A 919 -13.34 -28.32 34.84
N GLY A 920 -13.19 -28.56 33.54
CA GLY A 920 -14.26 -28.45 32.55
C GLY A 920 -13.96 -29.20 31.26
N ASN A 921 -14.87 -29.08 30.31
CA ASN A 921 -14.58 -29.34 28.89
C ASN A 921 -14.42 -27.98 28.22
N ASP A 922 -15.25 -27.68 27.22
CA ASP A 922 -15.16 -26.45 26.45
C ASP A 922 -15.45 -25.20 27.31
N PRO A 923 -14.75 -24.09 27.08
CA PRO A 923 -15.09 -22.79 27.66
C PRO A 923 -16.46 -22.29 27.15
N PRO A 924 -17.05 -21.22 27.72
CA PRO A 924 -18.42 -20.79 27.43
C PRO A 924 -18.70 -20.58 25.94
N SER A 925 -17.77 -19.94 25.24
CA SER A 925 -17.73 -19.83 23.78
C SER A 925 -16.59 -20.67 23.21
N ALA A 926 -16.92 -21.56 22.27
CA ALA A 926 -16.00 -22.45 21.57
C ALA A 926 -16.52 -22.71 20.15
N ASP A 927 -15.64 -23.02 19.19
CA ASP A 927 -16.09 -23.27 17.81
C ASP A 927 -16.79 -24.63 17.67
N ALA A 928 -16.23 -25.67 18.31
CA ALA A 928 -16.85 -26.97 18.47
C ALA A 928 -17.70 -27.02 19.75
N PHE A 929 -18.81 -27.75 19.70
CA PHE A 929 -19.67 -27.95 20.87
C PHE A 929 -20.45 -29.25 20.79
N ASN A 930 -20.71 -29.79 21.96
CA ASN A 930 -21.56 -30.95 22.12
C ASN A 930 -23.03 -30.52 22.09
N ARG A 931 -23.82 -31.20 21.24
CA ARG A 931 -25.26 -31.01 21.18
C ARG A 931 -25.95 -32.19 21.85
N THR A 932 -27.08 -31.92 22.47
CA THR A 932 -27.92 -32.97 23.03
C THR A 932 -29.40 -32.70 22.83
N ARG A 933 -30.18 -33.76 23.00
CA ARG A 933 -31.64 -33.71 23.02
C ARG A 933 -32.13 -33.87 24.45
N MET A 934 -33.06 -33.02 24.84
CA MET A 934 -33.83 -33.20 26.06
C MET A 934 -35.32 -33.00 25.80
N THR A 935 -36.13 -33.71 26.56
CA THR A 935 -37.58 -33.58 26.52
C THR A 935 -38.08 -33.06 27.87
N TYR A 936 -38.83 -31.97 27.83
CA TYR A 936 -39.63 -31.51 28.95
C TYR A 936 -41.03 -32.11 28.85
N ASP A 937 -41.49 -32.72 29.94
CA ASP A 937 -42.83 -33.27 30.05
C ASP A 937 -43.38 -32.99 31.45
N ASP A 938 -44.46 -32.22 31.52
CA ASP A 938 -45.19 -31.89 32.74
C ASP A 938 -46.55 -32.60 32.84
N GLY A 939 -46.82 -33.56 31.94
CA GLY A 939 -48.08 -34.27 31.82
C GLY A 939 -49.18 -33.52 31.04
N LYS A 940 -48.99 -32.23 30.73
CA LYS A 940 -49.90 -31.41 29.91
C LYS A 940 -49.27 -30.95 28.60
N LYS A 941 -47.94 -30.78 28.58
CA LYS A 941 -47.16 -30.29 27.45
C LYS A 941 -45.85 -31.06 27.36
N GLN A 942 -45.61 -31.65 26.19
CA GLN A 942 -44.35 -32.30 25.85
C GLN A 942 -43.58 -31.43 24.86
N ILE A 943 -42.37 -31.01 25.23
CA ILE A 943 -41.49 -30.20 24.38
C ILE A 943 -40.16 -30.93 24.25
N THR A 944 -39.84 -31.40 23.05
CA THR A 944 -38.54 -31.99 22.75
C THR A 944 -37.67 -30.97 22.03
N THR A 945 -36.50 -30.69 22.59
CA THR A 945 -35.51 -29.76 22.04
C THR A 945 -34.27 -30.54 21.63
N GLU A 946 -33.85 -30.41 20.38
CA GLU A 946 -32.84 -31.29 19.76
C GLU A 946 -31.45 -30.64 19.60
N GLU A 947 -31.37 -29.32 19.70
CA GLU A 947 -30.14 -28.54 19.57
C GLU A 947 -29.80 -27.79 20.86
N ILE A 948 -29.56 -28.55 21.92
CA ILE A 948 -29.13 -27.99 23.21
C ILE A 948 -27.62 -28.06 23.29
N VAL A 949 -26.97 -26.92 23.45
CA VAL A 949 -25.52 -26.83 23.68
C VAL A 949 -25.21 -27.32 25.09
N VAL A 950 -24.33 -28.32 25.21
CA VAL A 950 -23.89 -28.86 26.51
C VAL A 950 -22.54 -28.27 26.89
N LYS A 951 -22.47 -27.64 28.06
CA LYS A 951 -21.22 -27.23 28.71
C LYS A 951 -21.03 -28.06 29.97
N SER A 952 -19.83 -28.60 30.13
CA SER A 952 -19.46 -29.40 31.30
C SER A 952 -18.43 -28.64 32.13
N GLY A 953 -18.75 -28.40 33.40
CA GLY A 953 -17.92 -27.62 34.31
C GLY A 953 -18.16 -28.03 35.75
N ASP A 954 -17.13 -27.90 36.58
CA ASP A 954 -17.25 -28.09 38.02
C ASP A 954 -17.97 -26.89 38.67
N GLU A 955 -18.06 -26.90 39.99
CA GLU A 955 -18.67 -25.82 40.78
C GLU A 955 -18.03 -24.43 40.57
N ASN A 956 -16.77 -24.37 40.11
CA ASN A 956 -16.07 -23.10 39.86
C ASN A 956 -16.30 -22.56 38.46
N TYR A 957 -16.82 -23.34 37.51
CA TYR A 957 -16.99 -22.93 36.12
C TYR A 957 -17.76 -21.61 35.98
N ILE A 958 -18.95 -21.51 36.58
CA ILE A 958 -19.76 -20.28 36.53
C ILE A 958 -19.04 -19.09 37.20
N ASN A 959 -18.29 -19.34 38.27
CA ASN A 959 -17.59 -18.30 39.01
C ASN A 959 -16.34 -17.77 38.28
N ILE A 960 -15.57 -18.65 37.63
CA ILE A 960 -14.40 -18.31 36.81
C ILE A 960 -14.82 -17.38 35.67
N TYR A 961 -15.89 -17.77 34.98
CA TYR A 961 -16.43 -17.03 33.84
C TYR A 961 -17.40 -15.91 34.24
N GLN A 962 -17.72 -15.76 35.53
CA GLN A 962 -18.65 -14.76 36.07
C GLN A 962 -20.00 -14.73 35.32
N ILE A 963 -20.53 -15.90 34.95
CA ILE A 963 -21.82 -15.99 34.26
C ILE A 963 -22.92 -15.64 35.27
N LYS A 964 -23.76 -14.66 34.93
CA LYS A 964 -24.78 -14.14 35.85
C LYS A 964 -25.90 -15.18 36.08
N LEU A 965 -26.09 -15.61 37.32
CA LEU A 965 -27.23 -16.44 37.72
C LEU A 965 -28.49 -15.56 37.88
N LEU A 966 -29.59 -15.94 37.22
CA LEU A 966 -30.88 -15.24 37.29
C LEU A 966 -31.81 -15.84 38.33
N ALA A 967 -31.82 -17.17 38.48
CA ALA A 967 -32.65 -17.89 39.44
C ALA A 967 -31.98 -19.21 39.90
N GLY A 968 -32.33 -19.68 41.09
CA GLY A 968 -31.81 -20.94 41.65
C GLY A 968 -30.42 -20.83 42.25
N ARG A 969 -29.60 -21.88 42.13
CA ARG A 969 -28.25 -21.97 42.70
C ARG A 969 -27.23 -22.56 41.70
N ASN A 970 -25.95 -22.43 42.02
CA ASN A 970 -24.85 -23.05 41.28
C ASN A 970 -24.78 -24.58 41.56
N ILE A 971 -24.09 -25.31 40.68
CA ILE A 971 -23.77 -26.74 40.80
C ILE A 971 -22.77 -26.97 41.94
N THR A 972 -22.96 -28.07 42.67
CA THR A 972 -22.03 -28.58 43.68
C THR A 972 -21.58 -30.00 43.33
N GLU A 973 -20.52 -30.51 43.97
CA GLU A 973 -20.06 -31.89 43.74
C GLU A 973 -21.17 -32.95 43.88
N ALA A 974 -22.11 -32.77 44.83
CA ALA A 974 -23.22 -33.68 45.07
C ALA A 974 -24.24 -33.77 43.93
N ASP A 975 -24.27 -32.77 43.04
CA ASP A 975 -25.20 -32.66 41.92
C ASP A 975 -24.72 -33.36 40.64
N THR A 976 -23.49 -33.88 40.65
CA THR A 976 -22.81 -34.48 39.49
C THR A 976 -23.67 -35.58 38.84
N GLY A 977 -24.03 -35.37 37.56
CA GLY A 977 -24.83 -36.30 36.76
C GLY A 977 -26.33 -36.37 37.12
N LYS A 978 -26.84 -35.46 37.97
CA LYS A 978 -28.24 -35.43 38.42
C LYS A 978 -28.93 -34.07 38.19
N ALA A 979 -28.17 -32.99 38.17
CA ALA A 979 -28.71 -31.64 38.01
C ALA A 979 -28.06 -30.88 36.87
N ILE A 980 -28.80 -29.90 36.34
CA ILE A 980 -28.38 -29.04 35.24
C ILE A 980 -28.78 -27.59 35.52
N ILE A 981 -28.02 -26.66 34.96
CA ILE A 981 -28.34 -25.24 34.90
C ILE A 981 -28.66 -24.92 33.44
N ILE A 982 -29.71 -24.13 33.19
CA ILE A 982 -30.13 -23.77 31.83
C ILE A 982 -29.92 -22.27 31.59
N ASN A 983 -29.76 -21.84 30.33
CA ASN A 983 -29.85 -20.41 30.02
C ASN A 983 -31.30 -19.94 29.89
N ASN A 984 -31.49 -18.63 29.95
CA ASN A 984 -32.80 -17.99 29.84
C ASN A 984 -33.48 -18.24 28.48
N THR A 985 -32.72 -18.34 27.38
CA THR A 985 -33.24 -18.74 26.06
C THR A 985 -33.90 -20.11 26.11
N TYR A 986 -33.27 -21.09 26.78
CA TYR A 986 -33.86 -22.42 26.91
C TYR A 986 -35.10 -22.39 27.83
N ALA A 987 -35.06 -21.66 28.94
CA ALA A 987 -36.21 -21.49 29.83
C ALA A 987 -37.45 -20.93 29.08
N LYS A 988 -37.25 -19.90 28.24
CA LYS A 988 -38.29 -19.33 27.38
C LYS A 988 -38.82 -20.33 26.36
N LEU A 989 -37.94 -21.12 25.74
CA LEU A 989 -38.32 -22.14 24.78
C LEU A 989 -39.19 -23.23 25.41
N LEU A 990 -38.92 -23.58 26.67
CA LEU A 990 -39.78 -24.49 27.45
C LEU A 990 -41.14 -23.88 27.82
N GLY A 991 -41.32 -22.57 27.62
CA GLY A 991 -42.57 -21.85 27.88
C GLY A 991 -42.59 -21.10 29.22
N PHE A 992 -41.47 -20.99 29.92
CA PHE A 992 -41.38 -20.21 31.16
C PHE A 992 -41.06 -18.75 30.85
N THR A 993 -41.92 -17.83 31.27
CA THR A 993 -41.68 -16.38 31.15
C THR A 993 -40.81 -15.84 32.29
N ASN A 994 -40.88 -16.45 33.48
CA ASN A 994 -40.06 -16.09 34.64
C ASN A 994 -39.02 -17.19 34.92
N PRO A 995 -37.71 -16.87 34.96
CA PRO A 995 -36.64 -17.83 35.24
C PRO A 995 -36.83 -18.67 36.52
N HIS A 996 -37.51 -18.12 37.54
CA HIS A 996 -37.76 -18.85 38.79
C HIS A 996 -38.69 -20.06 38.64
N GLU A 997 -39.56 -20.08 37.63
CA GLU A 997 -40.52 -21.17 37.41
C GLU A 997 -39.89 -22.44 36.83
N ALA A 998 -38.75 -22.26 36.15
CA ALA A 998 -38.00 -23.37 35.55
C ALA A 998 -37.23 -24.19 36.60
N VAL A 999 -36.91 -23.59 37.75
CA VAL A 999 -36.14 -24.24 38.83
C VAL A 999 -36.98 -25.34 39.49
N GLY A 1000 -36.39 -26.52 39.67
CA GLY A 1000 -37.03 -27.71 40.25
C GLY A 1000 -37.80 -28.57 39.24
N LYS A 1001 -37.90 -28.15 37.98
CA LYS A 1001 -38.51 -28.95 36.90
C LYS A 1001 -37.55 -30.04 36.43
N GLN A 1002 -38.10 -31.16 35.95
CA GLN A 1002 -37.32 -32.29 35.44
C GLN A 1002 -37.32 -32.33 33.92
N LEU A 1003 -36.17 -32.64 33.34
CA LEU A 1003 -35.96 -32.88 31.92
C LEU A 1003 -35.52 -34.32 31.71
N ASP A 1004 -36.04 -34.98 30.69
CA ASP A 1004 -35.59 -36.29 30.27
C ASP A 1004 -34.44 -36.16 29.25
N TRP A 1005 -33.28 -36.67 29.64
CA TRP A 1005 -32.08 -36.72 28.82
C TRP A 1005 -32.01 -38.06 28.09
N PHE A 1006 -32.08 -38.00 26.75
CA PHE A 1006 -32.03 -39.19 25.86
C PHE A 1006 -33.11 -40.26 26.10
N GLY A 1007 -34.29 -39.90 26.62
CA GLY A 1007 -35.46 -40.79 26.64
C GLY A 1007 -35.41 -41.88 27.71
N GLY A 1008 -34.79 -41.61 28.85
CA GLY A 1008 -34.60 -42.59 29.93
C GLY A 1008 -33.93 -42.09 31.20
N ARG A 1009 -33.49 -40.82 31.28
CA ARG A 1009 -32.81 -40.28 32.47
C ARG A 1009 -33.29 -38.89 32.83
N LYS A 1010 -34.02 -38.78 33.95
CA LYS A 1010 -34.53 -37.51 34.45
C LYS A 1010 -33.45 -36.73 35.20
N VAL A 1011 -33.22 -35.47 34.78
CA VAL A 1011 -32.33 -34.51 35.43
C VAL A 1011 -33.11 -33.28 35.89
N SER A 1012 -32.75 -32.72 37.04
CA SER A 1012 -33.44 -31.54 37.59
C SER A 1012 -32.77 -30.24 37.20
N ILE A 1013 -33.56 -29.25 36.82
CA ILE A 1013 -33.10 -27.87 36.65
C ILE A 1013 -32.89 -27.26 38.04
N ILE A 1014 -31.68 -26.83 38.37
CA ILE A 1014 -31.34 -26.24 39.69
C ILE A 1014 -31.04 -24.73 39.62
N GLY A 1015 -30.84 -24.20 38.41
CA GLY A 1015 -30.59 -22.79 38.20
C GLY A 1015 -30.84 -22.36 36.77
N VAL A 1016 -31.06 -21.06 36.60
CA VAL A 1016 -31.17 -20.40 35.30
C VAL A 1016 -30.12 -19.28 35.25
N VAL A 1017 -29.26 -19.30 34.24
CA VAL A 1017 -28.28 -18.24 33.97
C VAL A 1017 -28.76 -17.28 32.89
N ALA A 1018 -28.17 -16.09 32.89
CA ALA A 1018 -28.36 -15.11 31.83
C ALA A 1018 -27.87 -15.68 30.48
N ASP A 1019 -28.41 -15.15 29.40
CA ASP A 1019 -27.96 -15.50 28.06
C ASP A 1019 -26.52 -15.03 27.84
N PHE A 1020 -25.69 -15.90 27.28
CA PHE A 1020 -24.30 -15.62 26.94
C PHE A 1020 -24.00 -16.18 25.54
N ASN A 1021 -23.06 -15.56 24.83
CA ASN A 1021 -22.70 -15.97 23.47
C ASN A 1021 -21.88 -17.26 23.50
N GLN A 1022 -22.42 -18.36 22.95
CA GLN A 1022 -21.70 -19.64 22.90
C GLN A 1022 -20.82 -19.80 21.65
N ARG A 1023 -20.95 -18.89 20.66
CA ARG A 1023 -20.18 -18.83 19.41
C ARG A 1023 -19.83 -17.39 19.05
N SER A 1024 -19.19 -17.21 17.90
CA SER A 1024 -18.99 -15.89 17.27
C SER A 1024 -20.32 -15.14 17.10
N LEU A 1025 -20.25 -13.83 16.98
CA LEU A 1025 -21.41 -12.95 16.79
C LEU A 1025 -22.10 -13.13 15.42
N HIS A 1026 -21.60 -14.03 14.58
CA HIS A 1026 -22.32 -14.52 13.40
C HIS A 1026 -23.51 -15.42 13.77
N SER A 1027 -23.48 -16.05 14.94
CA SER A 1027 -24.53 -16.95 15.40
C SER A 1027 -25.45 -16.30 16.43
N THR A 1028 -26.73 -16.67 16.40
CA THR A 1028 -27.67 -16.37 17.49
C THR A 1028 -27.34 -17.18 18.74
N ILE A 1029 -27.84 -16.73 19.90
CA ILE A 1029 -27.69 -17.46 21.17
C ILE A 1029 -28.54 -18.74 21.12
N TYR A 1030 -27.91 -19.88 21.42
CA TYR A 1030 -28.58 -21.19 21.43
C TYR A 1030 -29.15 -21.53 22.81
N PRO A 1031 -30.18 -22.39 22.89
CA PRO A 1031 -30.53 -23.08 24.13
C PRO A 1031 -29.32 -23.87 24.66
N SER A 1032 -28.97 -23.67 25.94
CA SER A 1032 -27.78 -24.30 26.52
C SER A 1032 -28.00 -24.82 27.93
N ILE A 1033 -27.25 -25.86 28.28
CA ILE A 1033 -27.17 -26.42 29.62
C ILE A 1033 -25.72 -26.41 30.12
N ILE A 1034 -25.56 -26.21 31.43
CA ILE A 1034 -24.31 -26.40 32.15
C ILE A 1034 -24.54 -27.58 33.12
N THR A 1035 -23.63 -28.56 33.12
CA THR A 1035 -23.69 -29.77 33.95
C THR A 1035 -22.33 -30.09 34.55
N SER A 1036 -22.31 -30.68 35.74
CA SER A 1036 -21.11 -31.37 36.26
C SER A 1036 -21.28 -32.86 35.96
N GLY A 1037 -20.36 -33.41 35.17
CA GLY A 1037 -20.43 -34.79 34.68
C GLY A 1037 -21.35 -34.98 33.47
N SER A 1038 -20.95 -35.87 32.58
CA SER A 1038 -21.71 -36.28 31.39
C SER A 1038 -22.31 -37.69 31.61
N PRO A 1039 -23.47 -38.01 31.02
CA PRO A 1039 -24.00 -39.38 30.95
C PRO A 1039 -23.06 -40.34 30.20
N ILE A 1040 -22.21 -39.78 29.33
CA ILE A 1040 -21.11 -40.50 28.67
C ILE A 1040 -19.88 -40.27 29.55
N PRO A 1041 -19.22 -41.32 30.08
CA PRO A 1041 -18.06 -41.20 30.96
C PRO A 1041 -16.85 -40.68 30.17
N ARG A 1042 -16.85 -39.39 29.85
CA ARG A 1042 -15.68 -38.66 29.40
C ARG A 1042 -15.18 -37.84 30.58
N PRO A 1043 -13.93 -38.05 31.03
CA PRO A 1043 -13.34 -37.21 32.05
C PRO A 1043 -13.34 -35.75 31.57
N MET A 1044 -13.47 -34.81 32.50
CA MET A 1044 -13.30 -33.40 32.16
C MET A 1044 -11.81 -33.15 31.96
N MET A 1045 -11.45 -32.71 30.75
CA MET A 1045 -10.06 -32.75 30.28
C MET A 1045 -9.41 -31.39 30.20
N THR A 1046 -10.12 -30.30 30.53
CA THR A 1046 -9.61 -28.94 30.40
C THR A 1046 -9.59 -28.27 31.77
N LEU A 1047 -8.43 -27.72 32.13
CA LEU A 1047 -8.25 -26.88 33.30
C LEU A 1047 -8.48 -25.42 32.91
N HIS A 1048 -9.37 -24.76 33.64
CA HIS A 1048 -9.73 -23.36 33.46
C HIS A 1048 -9.15 -22.56 34.62
N VAL A 1049 -8.16 -21.72 34.37
CA VAL A 1049 -7.42 -21.00 35.43
C VAL A 1049 -7.64 -19.50 35.29
N SER A 1050 -8.31 -18.88 36.25
CA SER A 1050 -8.39 -17.42 36.33
C SER A 1050 -7.19 -16.88 37.11
N LEU A 1051 -6.43 -15.98 36.49
CA LEU A 1051 -5.31 -15.28 37.11
C LEU A 1051 -5.78 -14.00 37.81
N LYS A 1052 -5.05 -13.59 38.84
CA LYS A 1052 -5.20 -12.26 39.43
C LYS A 1052 -4.68 -11.19 38.46
N PRO A 1053 -5.24 -9.96 38.47
CA PRO A 1053 -4.75 -8.88 37.62
C PRO A 1053 -3.25 -8.62 37.86
N GLU A 1054 -2.48 -8.43 36.79
CA GLU A 1054 -1.06 -8.10 36.89
C GLU A 1054 -0.88 -6.65 37.35
N THR A 1055 0.14 -6.38 38.18
CA THR A 1055 0.52 -5.02 38.50
C THR A 1055 1.25 -4.37 37.32
N ALA A 1056 1.15 -3.04 37.15
CA ALA A 1056 1.74 -2.37 36.00
C ALA A 1056 3.27 -2.58 35.95
N GLY A 1057 3.77 -3.28 34.92
CA GLY A 1057 5.20 -3.65 34.78
C GLY A 1057 5.60 -4.97 35.46
N GLY A 1058 4.61 -5.75 35.90
CA GLY A 1058 4.76 -7.02 36.58
C GLY A 1058 5.32 -8.17 35.74
N HIS A 1059 5.67 -9.26 36.43
CA HIS A 1059 6.08 -10.55 35.86
C HIS A 1059 5.27 -11.71 36.47
N GLU A 1060 4.15 -11.40 37.12
CA GLU A 1060 3.33 -12.32 37.91
C GLU A 1060 2.69 -13.38 37.02
N TRP A 1061 2.17 -13.01 35.84
CA TRP A 1061 1.58 -13.98 34.90
C TRP A 1061 2.63 -14.91 34.33
N LYS A 1062 3.79 -14.38 33.95
CA LYS A 1062 4.94 -15.19 33.50
C LYS A 1062 5.42 -16.15 34.59
N THR A 1063 5.44 -15.70 35.84
CA THR A 1063 5.79 -16.53 37.00
C THR A 1063 4.76 -17.63 37.23
N ALA A 1064 3.47 -17.31 37.13
CA ALA A 1064 2.38 -18.27 37.24
C ALA A 1064 2.49 -19.37 36.18
N ILE A 1065 2.64 -18.98 34.90
CA ILE A 1065 2.80 -19.91 33.77
C ILE A 1065 4.05 -20.78 33.95
N THR A 1066 5.17 -20.21 34.40
CA THR A 1066 6.41 -20.97 34.66
C THR A 1066 6.22 -22.00 35.77
N ASN A 1067 5.54 -21.63 36.85
CA ASN A 1067 5.26 -22.54 37.97
C ASN A 1067 4.24 -23.63 37.60
N MET A 1068 3.21 -23.27 36.82
CA MET A 1068 2.27 -24.22 36.25
C MET A 1068 2.98 -25.21 35.33
N GLY A 1069 3.91 -24.76 34.49
CA GLY A 1069 4.72 -25.64 33.64
C GLY A 1069 5.59 -26.63 34.44
N LYS A 1070 6.12 -26.22 35.60
CA LYS A 1070 6.86 -27.13 36.50
C LYS A 1070 5.94 -28.17 37.14
N ALA A 1071 4.80 -27.74 37.66
CA ALA A 1071 3.78 -28.63 38.22
C ALA A 1071 3.25 -29.61 37.15
N TRP A 1072 3.03 -29.12 35.93
CA TRP A 1072 2.66 -29.91 34.77
C TRP A 1072 3.69 -31.00 34.48
N LYS A 1073 4.97 -30.66 34.34
CA LYS A 1073 6.03 -31.65 34.05
C LYS A 1073 6.21 -32.71 35.16
N LYS A 1074 5.78 -32.42 36.39
CA LYS A 1074 5.75 -33.40 37.48
C LYS A 1074 4.59 -34.39 37.33
N ALA A 1075 3.43 -33.91 36.88
CA ALA A 1075 2.24 -34.72 36.67
C ALA A 1075 2.25 -35.49 35.33
N TYR A 1076 2.77 -34.85 34.28
CA TYR A 1076 2.92 -35.36 32.91
C TYR A 1076 4.37 -35.14 32.43
N PRO A 1077 5.31 -36.04 32.78
CA PRO A 1077 6.73 -35.88 32.42
C PRO A 1077 6.98 -35.94 30.91
N ASP A 1078 6.19 -36.74 30.20
CA ASP A 1078 6.34 -37.01 28.79
C ASP A 1078 5.61 -36.00 27.88
N ASP A 1079 4.62 -35.27 28.40
CA ASP A 1079 3.81 -34.30 27.66
C ASP A 1079 4.32 -32.86 27.82
N ASP A 1080 4.16 -32.04 26.79
CA ASP A 1080 4.53 -30.62 26.86
C ASP A 1080 3.42 -29.78 27.49
N PHE A 1081 3.82 -28.70 28.15
CA PHE A 1081 2.88 -27.80 28.81
C PHE A 1081 2.41 -26.77 27.79
N ASP A 1082 1.19 -26.93 27.31
CA ASP A 1082 0.55 -26.00 26.39
C ASP A 1082 -0.57 -25.23 27.10
N CYS A 1083 -0.50 -23.90 27.04
CA CYS A 1083 -1.48 -23.02 27.67
C CYS A 1083 -1.75 -21.81 26.78
N HIS A 1084 -3.03 -21.49 26.60
CA HIS A 1084 -3.48 -20.36 25.79
C HIS A 1084 -4.39 -19.46 26.61
N PHE A 1085 -4.35 -18.16 26.33
CA PHE A 1085 -5.30 -17.24 26.93
C PHE A 1085 -6.66 -17.31 26.23
N TYR A 1086 -7.73 -17.19 27.02
CA TYR A 1086 -9.07 -17.37 26.49
C TYR A 1086 -9.52 -16.20 25.59
N ASP A 1087 -9.05 -14.98 25.87
CA ASP A 1087 -9.28 -13.83 24.98
C ASP A 1087 -8.61 -14.00 23.61
N GLU A 1088 -7.44 -14.64 23.53
CA GLU A 1088 -6.82 -15.05 22.26
C GLU A 1088 -7.71 -16.05 21.51
N THR A 1089 -8.33 -17.00 22.22
CA THR A 1089 -9.28 -17.96 21.63
C THR A 1089 -10.53 -17.25 21.06
N ILE A 1090 -11.05 -16.24 21.76
CA ILE A 1090 -12.16 -15.42 21.25
C ILE A 1090 -11.73 -14.59 20.04
N ALA A 1091 -10.51 -14.03 20.05
CA ALA A 1091 -9.98 -13.26 18.93
C ALA A 1091 -9.85 -14.13 17.67
N TRP A 1092 -9.51 -15.40 17.82
CA TRP A 1092 -9.40 -16.36 16.72
C TRP A 1092 -10.72 -16.57 15.95
N PHE A 1093 -11.89 -16.41 16.59
CA PHE A 1093 -13.18 -16.47 15.86
C PHE A 1093 -13.35 -15.38 14.80
N TYR A 1094 -12.56 -14.32 14.87
CA TYR A 1094 -12.61 -13.17 13.97
C TYR A 1094 -11.31 -12.99 13.18
N ASP A 1095 -10.47 -14.02 13.11
CA ASP A 1095 -9.15 -13.95 12.47
C ASP A 1095 -9.27 -13.61 10.97
N LYS A 1096 -10.25 -14.22 10.29
CA LYS A 1096 -10.58 -13.91 8.89
C LYS A 1096 -10.96 -12.44 8.68
N GLU A 1097 -11.78 -11.89 9.57
CA GLU A 1097 -12.19 -10.48 9.55
C GLU A 1097 -11.00 -9.56 9.87
N GLN A 1098 -10.15 -9.93 10.83
CA GLN A 1098 -8.92 -9.19 11.17
C GLN A 1098 -7.95 -9.13 9.99
N HIS A 1099 -7.75 -10.24 9.28
CA HIS A 1099 -6.97 -10.27 8.04
C HIS A 1099 -7.59 -9.39 6.95
N THR A 1100 -8.91 -9.46 6.77
CA THR A 1100 -9.64 -8.63 5.80
C THR A 1100 -9.48 -7.13 6.11
N SER A 1101 -9.62 -6.75 7.39
CA SER A 1101 -9.40 -5.39 7.89
C SER A 1101 -7.99 -4.88 7.63
N THR A 1102 -6.99 -5.73 7.90
CA THR A 1102 -5.58 -5.43 7.64
C THR A 1102 -5.37 -5.12 6.16
N LEU A 1103 -5.88 -5.98 5.29
CA LEU A 1103 -5.77 -5.84 3.84
C LEU A 1103 -6.48 -4.57 3.32
N LEU A 1104 -7.69 -4.27 3.81
CA LEU A 1104 -8.42 -3.05 3.48
C LEU A 1104 -7.69 -1.78 3.94
N THR A 1105 -7.06 -1.81 5.12
CA THR A 1105 -6.29 -0.69 5.64
C THR A 1105 -5.09 -0.37 4.75
N TRP A 1106 -4.37 -1.39 4.29
CA TRP A 1106 -3.27 -1.23 3.33
C TRP A 1106 -3.76 -0.73 1.96
N ALA A 1107 -4.83 -1.31 1.42
CA ALA A 1107 -5.45 -0.87 0.17
C ALA A 1107 -5.88 0.59 0.23
N THR A 1108 -6.43 1.02 1.37
CA THR A 1108 -6.79 2.42 1.64
C THR A 1108 -5.56 3.33 1.61
N GLY A 1109 -4.49 2.97 2.32
CA GLY A 1109 -3.25 3.75 2.33
C GLY A 1109 -2.66 3.92 0.92
N ILE A 1110 -2.60 2.85 0.14
CA ILE A 1110 -2.14 2.85 -1.26
C ILE A 1110 -3.04 3.74 -2.13
N SER A 1111 -4.36 3.61 -1.97
CA SER A 1111 -5.34 4.36 -2.75
C SER A 1111 -5.26 5.87 -2.48
N ILE A 1112 -5.09 6.28 -1.22
CA ILE A 1112 -4.85 7.67 -0.83
C ILE A 1112 -3.55 8.18 -1.46
N LEU A 1113 -2.47 7.41 -1.37
CA LEU A 1113 -1.16 7.80 -1.90
C LEU A 1113 -1.21 8.02 -3.41
N ILE A 1114 -1.75 7.06 -4.17
CA ILE A 1114 -1.92 7.17 -5.63
C ILE A 1114 -2.80 8.39 -5.95
N SER A 1115 -3.85 8.63 -5.16
CA SER A 1115 -4.76 9.76 -5.38
C SER A 1115 -4.08 11.11 -5.14
N CYS A 1116 -3.28 11.23 -4.09
CA CYS A 1116 -2.51 12.44 -3.78
C CYS A 1116 -1.45 12.72 -4.85
N LEU A 1117 -0.76 11.69 -5.35
CA LEU A 1117 0.18 11.84 -6.47
C LEU A 1117 -0.49 12.40 -7.73
N GLY A 1118 -1.71 11.91 -8.05
CA GLY A 1118 -2.50 12.42 -9.17
C GLY A 1118 -2.96 13.86 -9.00
N LEU A 1119 -3.43 14.18 -7.80
CA LEU A 1119 -3.78 15.55 -7.41
C LEU A 1119 -2.62 16.52 -7.59
N LEU A 1120 -1.45 16.13 -7.12
CA LEU A 1120 -0.25 16.95 -7.20
C LEU A 1120 0.11 17.25 -8.65
N GLY A 1121 0.11 16.26 -9.54
CA GLY A 1121 0.42 16.50 -10.94
C GLY A 1121 -0.66 17.31 -11.67
N LEU A 1122 -1.94 17.15 -11.33
CA LEU A 1122 -3.04 17.97 -11.85
C LEU A 1122 -2.95 19.43 -11.36
N ALA A 1123 -2.58 19.64 -10.10
CA ALA A 1123 -2.39 20.96 -9.51
C ALA A 1123 -1.25 21.71 -10.19
N VAL A 1124 -0.11 21.03 -10.41
CA VAL A 1124 1.04 21.57 -11.16
C VAL A 1124 0.61 21.98 -12.57
N TYR A 1125 -0.17 21.14 -13.25
CA TYR A 1125 -0.67 21.47 -14.59
C TYR A 1125 -1.59 22.70 -14.59
N THR A 1126 -2.62 22.70 -13.75
CA THR A 1126 -3.63 23.76 -13.71
C THR A 1126 -3.00 25.11 -13.36
N THR A 1127 -2.06 25.09 -12.42
CA THR A 1127 -1.24 26.25 -12.05
C THR A 1127 -0.49 26.80 -13.26
N ASN A 1128 0.24 25.93 -13.99
CA ASN A 1128 1.02 26.32 -15.16
C ASN A 1128 0.14 26.84 -16.32
N GLN A 1129 -1.11 26.36 -16.43
CA GLN A 1129 -2.04 26.81 -17.46
C GLN A 1129 -2.63 28.19 -17.13
N ARG A 1130 -2.88 28.47 -15.84
CA ARG A 1130 -3.50 29.72 -15.37
C ARG A 1130 -2.49 30.80 -14.96
N THR A 1131 -1.20 30.62 -15.21
CA THR A 1131 -0.16 31.60 -14.80
C THR A 1131 -0.43 33.04 -15.28
N LYS A 1132 -0.85 33.24 -16.55
CA LYS A 1132 -1.20 34.59 -17.05
C LYS A 1132 -2.43 35.15 -16.35
N GLU A 1133 -3.48 34.35 -16.20
CA GLU A 1133 -4.71 34.74 -15.51
C GLU A 1133 -4.43 35.14 -14.05
N ILE A 1134 -3.63 34.34 -13.34
CA ILE A 1134 -3.20 34.59 -11.97
C ILE A 1134 -2.39 35.89 -11.90
N GLY A 1135 -1.45 36.10 -12.84
CA GLY A 1135 -0.66 37.32 -12.94
C GLY A 1135 -1.52 38.56 -13.16
N ILE A 1136 -2.50 38.49 -14.07
CA ILE A 1136 -3.46 39.57 -14.34
C ILE A 1136 -4.28 39.88 -13.09
N ARG A 1137 -4.89 38.86 -12.46
CA ARG A 1137 -5.68 39.02 -11.22
C ARG A 1137 -4.85 39.62 -10.08
N LYS A 1138 -3.58 39.24 -9.96
CA LYS A 1138 -2.61 39.81 -9.00
C LYS A 1138 -2.34 41.29 -9.24
N VAL A 1139 -2.14 41.70 -10.49
CA VAL A 1139 -2.00 43.13 -10.85
C VAL A 1139 -3.27 43.90 -10.47
N PHE A 1140 -4.44 43.27 -10.61
CA PHE A 1140 -5.72 43.83 -10.18
C PHE A 1140 -6.02 43.69 -8.67
N GLY A 1141 -5.03 43.31 -7.85
CA GLY A 1141 -5.17 43.33 -6.37
C GLY A 1141 -5.74 42.06 -5.75
N ALA A 1142 -5.87 40.96 -6.49
CA ALA A 1142 -6.32 39.68 -5.91
C ALA A 1142 -5.35 39.18 -4.84
N SER A 1143 -5.89 38.81 -3.67
CA SER A 1143 -5.09 38.27 -2.57
C SER A 1143 -4.62 36.85 -2.87
N VAL A 1144 -3.56 36.41 -2.19
CA VAL A 1144 -3.05 35.03 -2.31
C VAL A 1144 -4.15 34.02 -1.96
N ALA A 1145 -4.97 34.31 -0.94
CA ALA A 1145 -6.10 33.48 -0.54
C ALA A 1145 -7.16 33.34 -1.65
N GLN A 1146 -7.50 34.43 -2.34
CA GLN A 1146 -8.45 34.39 -3.46
C GLN A 1146 -7.93 33.54 -4.63
N ILE A 1147 -6.63 33.60 -4.92
CA ILE A 1147 -6.00 32.74 -5.93
C ILE A 1147 -6.02 31.28 -5.49
N VAL A 1148 -5.79 31.03 -4.19
CA VAL A 1148 -5.86 29.67 -3.65
C VAL A 1148 -7.26 29.09 -3.77
N ILE A 1149 -8.28 29.82 -3.34
CA ILE A 1149 -9.69 29.40 -3.47
C ILE A 1149 -10.06 29.15 -4.93
N LEU A 1150 -9.65 30.02 -5.86
CA LEU A 1150 -9.93 29.85 -7.30
C LEU A 1150 -9.35 28.54 -7.86
N LEU A 1151 -8.17 28.14 -7.41
CA LEU A 1151 -7.51 26.92 -7.87
C LEU A 1151 -8.01 25.68 -7.14
N SER A 1152 -8.46 25.80 -5.89
CA SER A 1152 -9.01 24.70 -5.09
C SER A 1152 -10.47 24.38 -5.39
N THR A 1153 -11.29 25.37 -5.76
CA THR A 1153 -12.75 25.20 -5.98
C THR A 1153 -13.09 24.10 -7.00
N GLU A 1154 -12.38 24.06 -8.13
CA GLU A 1154 -12.60 23.00 -9.13
C GLU A 1154 -12.30 21.61 -8.56
N LEU A 1155 -11.26 21.49 -7.74
CA LEU A 1155 -10.90 20.23 -7.09
C LEU A 1155 -11.92 19.79 -6.04
N ILE A 1156 -12.30 20.73 -5.15
CA ILE A 1156 -13.27 20.51 -4.08
C ILE A 1156 -14.58 20.02 -4.69
N SER A 1157 -15.02 20.60 -5.80
CA SER A 1157 -16.24 20.18 -6.49
C SER A 1157 -16.21 18.72 -6.97
N LEU A 1158 -15.04 18.24 -7.45
CA LEU A 1158 -14.88 16.85 -7.90
C LEU A 1158 -14.84 15.87 -6.72
N ILE A 1159 -14.20 16.26 -5.61
CA ILE A 1159 -14.14 15.47 -4.37
C ILE A 1159 -15.53 15.34 -3.74
N LEU A 1160 -16.30 16.44 -3.70
CA LEU A 1160 -17.68 16.44 -3.20
C LEU A 1160 -18.61 15.62 -4.09
N LEU A 1161 -18.47 15.71 -5.41
CA LEU A 1161 -19.26 14.88 -6.34
C LEU A 1161 -18.95 13.39 -6.13
N ALA A 1162 -17.67 13.03 -5.97
CA ALA A 1162 -17.28 11.66 -5.64
C ALA A 1162 -17.88 11.20 -4.30
N PHE A 1163 -17.90 12.07 -3.29
CA PHE A 1163 -18.51 11.79 -1.99
C PHE A 1163 -20.00 11.46 -2.07
N VAL A 1164 -20.76 12.24 -2.85
CA VAL A 1164 -22.19 12.01 -3.07
C VAL A 1164 -22.43 10.66 -3.77
N ILE A 1165 -21.58 10.29 -4.74
CA ILE A 1165 -21.72 9.04 -5.49
C ILE A 1165 -21.32 7.82 -4.64
N VAL A 1166 -20.23 7.93 -3.88
CA VAL A 1166 -19.65 6.78 -3.18
C VAL A 1166 -20.42 6.42 -1.91
N THR A 1167 -21.00 7.40 -1.22
CA THR A 1167 -21.73 7.18 0.05
C THR A 1167 -22.80 6.08 -0.06
N PRO A 1168 -23.75 6.09 -1.03
CA PRO A 1168 -24.74 5.02 -1.15
C PRO A 1168 -24.12 3.67 -1.55
N ILE A 1169 -23.06 3.68 -2.36
CA ILE A 1169 -22.36 2.46 -2.79
C ILE A 1169 -21.68 1.79 -1.59
N ALA A 1170 -20.96 2.58 -0.79
CA ALA A 1170 -20.28 2.11 0.42
C ALA A 1170 -21.29 1.63 1.46
N TRP A 1171 -22.38 2.37 1.67
CA TRP A 1171 -23.45 1.97 2.57
C TRP A 1171 -24.06 0.61 2.17
N TYR A 1172 -24.43 0.45 0.91
CA TYR A 1172 -25.02 -0.81 0.43
C TYR A 1172 -24.04 -2.00 0.54
N ALA A 1173 -22.78 -1.81 0.13
CA ALA A 1173 -21.77 -2.86 0.17
C ALA A 1173 -21.46 -3.32 1.61
N VAL A 1174 -21.31 -2.37 2.54
CA VAL A 1174 -21.03 -2.68 3.95
C VAL A 1174 -22.27 -3.25 4.63
N ASN A 1175 -23.47 -2.76 4.34
CA ASN A 1175 -24.71 -3.32 4.91
C ASN A 1175 -24.86 -4.80 4.54
N LYS A 1176 -24.65 -5.13 3.26
CA LYS A 1176 -24.69 -6.52 2.79
C LYS A 1176 -23.62 -7.41 3.44
N TRP A 1177 -22.45 -6.85 3.77
CA TRP A 1177 -21.43 -7.57 4.52
C TRP A 1177 -21.83 -7.73 6.00
N MET A 1178 -22.40 -6.70 6.63
CA MET A 1178 -22.89 -6.73 8.02
C MET A 1178 -24.06 -7.69 8.23
N GLU A 1179 -24.88 -7.95 7.20
CA GLU A 1179 -25.95 -8.96 7.23
C GLU A 1179 -25.44 -10.38 7.52
N SER A 1180 -24.13 -10.64 7.34
CA SER A 1180 -23.52 -11.91 7.74
C SER A 1180 -23.34 -12.06 9.26
N PHE A 1181 -23.52 -11.00 10.04
CA PHE A 1181 -23.44 -11.00 11.50
C PHE A 1181 -24.86 -10.98 12.10
N ALA A 1182 -25.14 -11.88 13.05
CA ALA A 1182 -26.40 -11.86 13.80
C ALA A 1182 -26.50 -10.62 14.72
N ASP A 1183 -25.35 -10.09 15.15
CA ASP A 1183 -25.26 -8.87 15.94
C ASP A 1183 -24.19 -7.93 15.35
N HIS A 1184 -24.63 -6.74 14.93
CA HIS A 1184 -23.79 -5.79 14.21
C HIS A 1184 -24.04 -4.35 14.67
N VAL A 1185 -23.03 -3.50 14.50
CA VAL A 1185 -23.12 -2.07 14.82
C VAL A 1185 -24.09 -1.37 13.86
N ALA A 1186 -24.86 -0.41 14.37
CA ALA A 1186 -25.65 0.49 13.51
C ALA A 1186 -24.72 1.46 12.75
N ILE A 1187 -24.82 1.49 11.42
CA ILE A 1187 -24.01 2.38 10.58
C ILE A 1187 -24.33 3.83 10.91
N SER A 1188 -23.39 4.52 11.56
CA SER A 1188 -23.56 5.91 11.97
C SER A 1188 -23.19 6.86 10.82
N TRP A 1189 -24.07 7.82 10.51
CA TRP A 1189 -23.90 8.73 9.36
C TRP A 1189 -22.63 9.58 9.43
N TRP A 1190 -22.12 9.88 10.63
CA TRP A 1190 -20.93 10.70 10.83
C TRP A 1190 -19.67 10.06 10.23
N VAL A 1191 -19.62 8.72 10.09
CA VAL A 1191 -18.47 8.01 9.51
C VAL A 1191 -18.24 8.43 8.06
N PHE A 1192 -19.34 8.62 7.30
CA PHE A 1192 -19.25 9.13 5.93
C PHE A 1192 -18.70 10.56 5.92
N VAL A 1193 -19.20 11.41 6.81
CA VAL A 1193 -18.76 12.81 6.90
C VAL A 1193 -17.28 12.91 7.27
N VAL A 1194 -16.81 12.13 8.25
CA VAL A 1194 -15.38 12.07 8.63
C VAL A 1194 -14.52 11.56 7.47
N SER A 1195 -14.98 10.54 6.75
CA SER A 1195 -14.26 9.99 5.58
C SER A 1195 -14.15 11.02 4.45
N GLY A 1196 -15.26 11.70 4.13
CA GLY A 1196 -15.31 12.75 3.11
C GLY A 1196 -14.46 13.96 3.49
N ALA A 1197 -14.54 14.40 4.76
CA ALA A 1197 -13.72 15.49 5.30
C ALA A 1197 -12.23 15.13 5.29
N GLY A 1198 -11.86 13.91 5.67
CA GLY A 1198 -10.49 13.42 5.61
C GLY A 1198 -9.92 13.47 4.19
N MET A 1199 -10.67 12.98 3.19
CA MET A 1199 -10.26 13.08 1.79
C MET A 1199 -10.14 14.53 1.31
N LEU A 1200 -11.07 15.40 1.70
CA LEU A 1200 -11.04 16.81 1.34
C LEU A 1200 -9.81 17.51 1.95
N LEU A 1201 -9.51 17.26 3.23
CA LEU A 1201 -8.34 17.80 3.92
C LEU A 1201 -7.03 17.33 3.28
N THR A 1202 -6.90 16.03 3.00
CA THR A 1202 -5.69 15.50 2.31
C THR A 1202 -5.52 16.11 0.92
N GLY A 1203 -6.61 16.29 0.16
CA GLY A 1203 -6.58 16.93 -1.15
C GLY A 1203 -6.20 18.41 -1.09
N LEU A 1204 -6.77 19.17 -0.15
CA LEU A 1204 -6.43 20.57 0.09
C LEU A 1204 -4.97 20.72 0.53
N PHE A 1205 -4.49 19.85 1.42
CA PHE A 1205 -3.10 19.85 1.85
C PHE A 1205 -2.15 19.63 0.67
N THR A 1206 -2.44 18.62 -0.16
CA THR A 1206 -1.63 18.29 -1.34
C THR A 1206 -1.59 19.47 -2.33
N LEU A 1207 -2.71 20.18 -2.48
CA LEU A 1207 -2.83 21.30 -3.40
C LEU A 1207 -2.23 22.60 -2.85
N SER A 1208 -2.29 22.82 -1.53
CA SER A 1208 -1.95 24.07 -0.86
C SER A 1208 -0.54 24.56 -1.25
N PHE A 1209 0.43 23.66 -1.27
CA PHE A 1209 1.83 24.00 -1.52
C PHE A 1209 2.06 24.68 -2.88
N ARG A 1210 1.54 24.08 -3.96
CA ARG A 1210 1.71 24.64 -5.32
C ARG A 1210 0.83 25.85 -5.57
N THR A 1211 -0.33 25.85 -4.95
CA THR A 1211 -1.32 26.91 -5.13
C THR A 1211 -0.88 28.20 -4.45
N ILE A 1212 -0.32 28.08 -3.24
CA ILE A 1212 0.31 29.20 -2.53
C ILE A 1212 1.51 29.73 -3.34
N LYS A 1213 2.33 28.84 -3.92
CA LYS A 1213 3.42 29.25 -4.81
C LYS A 1213 2.95 30.03 -6.03
N ALA A 1214 1.91 29.56 -6.70
CA ALA A 1214 1.30 30.27 -7.81
C ALA A 1214 0.81 31.66 -7.38
N GLY A 1215 0.15 31.71 -6.23
CA GLY A 1215 -0.37 32.94 -5.64
C GLY A 1215 0.72 33.88 -5.11
N MET A 1216 1.96 33.43 -4.88
CA MET A 1216 3.06 34.30 -4.45
C MET A 1216 3.96 34.76 -5.59
N ALA A 1217 3.85 34.16 -6.78
CA ALA A 1217 4.68 34.49 -7.93
C ALA A 1217 4.57 35.95 -8.38
N ASN A 1218 5.68 36.53 -8.84
CA ASN A 1218 5.73 37.91 -9.29
C ASN A 1218 4.92 38.08 -10.61
N PRO A 1219 3.90 38.95 -10.63
CA PRO A 1219 3.08 39.16 -11.82
C PRO A 1219 3.88 39.71 -13.02
N VAL A 1220 4.95 40.47 -12.78
CA VAL A 1220 5.79 41.07 -13.83
C VAL A 1220 6.49 39.99 -14.66
N LYS A 1221 7.02 38.94 -14.02
CA LYS A 1221 7.63 37.79 -14.73
C LYS A 1221 6.57 36.97 -15.48
N SER A 1222 5.37 36.84 -14.92
CA SER A 1222 4.27 36.09 -15.52
C SER A 1222 3.71 36.75 -16.79
N LEU A 1223 3.79 38.07 -16.87
CA LEU A 1223 3.34 38.87 -18.02
C LEU A 1223 4.43 39.11 -19.07
N ARG A 1224 5.71 39.17 -18.67
CA ARG A 1224 6.86 39.43 -19.56
C ARG A 1224 7.39 38.19 -20.29
N ASN A 1225 6.96 36.98 -19.93
CA ASN A 1225 7.29 35.77 -20.67
C ASN A 1225 6.54 35.73 -22.02
N GLU A 1226 7.04 36.50 -22.99
CA GLU A 1226 6.92 36.29 -24.44
C GLU A 1226 8.11 36.94 -25.14
#